data_AF-A0A133U8R0-F1
#
_entry.id   AF-A0A133U8R0-F1
#
_cell.length_a   1.000
_cell.length_b   1.000
_cell.length_c   1.000
_cell.angle_alpha   90.00
_cell.angle_beta   90.00
_cell.angle_gamma   90.00
#
_symmetry.space_group_name_H-M   'P 1'
#
loop_
_entity.id
_entity.type
_entity.pdbx_description
1 polymer ?
#
loop_
_entity_poly.entity_id
_entity_poly.type
_entity_poly.pdbx_seq_one_letter_code
_entity_poly.pdbx_strand_id
1 'polypeptide(L)'
;MKKQGFLPFTTIGLILLLLSASLAVYFQWDDHQNTMNLVDKSSASTISTKVSGKRNDLKRQTREVLYNALWRVGKNAEDYSGSENREKHVENIASRLLGDRLSSLEEKQKVRSFITRTNLNIKPPKFEIERGENGYVIADIYLPKGSSISESLPDNSVSIILPCENLRTWSDVRFFLLQDRMNEFGRELNKIERRWKYAEYVSAYAQIWGKNEINLNKDRSRALFQLSLSSHEIQKFGSTDYYAIALDLLDCFNPISDNYNSSRIIDPIKENKIEKLKLKIKDAFSDIRKSRNNLESLIPSIKKTIQFKPEKHLQEELNAIFELKKISKTAERDYLQKKFQKICQEFSDTYSLPTKQIDKVLHKMRKSEKLAKKSRKNFLSGLEILKKSSENNPLLKQLYEDFTQKENPRGIALQIKGGVKNVIENFEYIEKRIKKSEINTYSYDNISQIFPRDLQKRLKEALKEDNRELVNKILKDAYISAENAIRHLKDHPSRDKMKKIFRKTLEEIKIQIKEPEPNWRKNYRNYPEPGQSPSKEPEEKTIEKYVIPPQKGTIGGIAKILKKTKSNLGNLGEIDKKIDKKKKKLEKFEIDKSIKRYIGEEPSFSNLSGISREKCYEIVPPIPLKLDPGITVYHELNIKEVSYDREDPLGLVHESAPPTPIYLWFIDTIIYWSMWNVKIKFGKPLTEEIFDYKNQTIPKPITDDSKTYIHKPLPYKREFQKSEFSFRLLAFSLRNFAISYE
;
A
#
# COMPACT_ATOMS: atom_id res chain seq x y z
N MET A 1 -15.65 -129.70 10.87
CA MET A 1 -14.51 -128.77 10.94
C MET A 1 -14.54 -127.87 9.72
N LYS A 2 -14.47 -126.55 9.92
CA LYS A 2 -14.65 -125.49 8.91
C LYS A 2 -13.79 -125.76 7.66
N LYS A 3 -14.41 -125.85 6.48
CA LYS A 3 -13.72 -125.56 5.22
C LYS A 3 -14.33 -124.28 4.67
N GLN A 4 -13.49 -123.24 4.69
CA GLN A 4 -13.75 -121.89 4.24
C GLN A 4 -14.54 -121.95 2.92
N GLY A 5 -15.62 -121.17 2.82
CA GLY A 5 -16.41 -121.06 1.60
C GLY A 5 -15.48 -120.67 0.45
N PHE A 6 -15.29 -121.61 -0.48
CA PHE A 6 -14.52 -121.38 -1.69
C PHE A 6 -15.42 -120.57 -2.63
N LEU A 7 -15.27 -119.25 -2.62
CA LEU A 7 -15.85 -118.40 -3.65
C LEU A 7 -15.14 -118.75 -4.96
N PRO A 8 -15.86 -119.25 -5.99
CA PRO A 8 -15.25 -119.53 -7.28
C PRO A 8 -14.52 -118.29 -7.79
N PHE A 9 -13.31 -118.46 -8.35
CA PHE A 9 -12.57 -117.36 -8.97
C PHE A 9 -13.41 -116.65 -10.04
N THR A 10 -14.37 -117.33 -10.65
CA THR A 10 -15.36 -116.76 -11.56
C THR A 10 -16.32 -115.80 -10.86
N THR A 11 -16.76 -116.08 -9.63
CA THR A 11 -17.64 -115.19 -8.86
C THR A 11 -16.89 -113.96 -8.37
N ILE A 12 -15.64 -114.11 -7.89
CA ILE A 12 -14.79 -112.97 -7.52
C ILE A 12 -14.45 -112.13 -8.76
N GLY A 13 -14.14 -112.79 -9.88
CA GLY A 13 -13.91 -112.13 -11.16
C GLY A 13 -15.12 -111.35 -11.63
N LEU A 14 -16.33 -111.91 -11.55
CA LEU A 14 -17.58 -111.27 -11.98
C LEU A 14 -18.00 -110.14 -11.03
N ILE A 15 -17.76 -110.28 -9.72
CA ILE A 15 -17.95 -109.19 -8.75
C ILE A 15 -16.95 -108.06 -9.01
N LEU A 16 -15.68 -108.36 -9.27
CA LEU A 16 -14.66 -107.35 -9.61
C LEU A 16 -14.97 -106.68 -10.96
N LEU A 17 -15.49 -107.42 -11.93
CA LEU A 17 -15.89 -106.89 -13.25
C LEU A 17 -17.14 -106.01 -13.14
N LEU A 18 -18.13 -106.41 -12.33
CA LEU A 18 -19.28 -105.58 -12.02
C LEU A 18 -18.87 -104.34 -11.21
N LEU A 19 -17.98 -104.46 -10.23
CA LEU A 19 -17.47 -103.31 -9.46
C LEU A 19 -16.67 -102.35 -10.33
N SER A 20 -15.81 -102.85 -11.21
CA SER A 20 -15.03 -102.02 -12.14
C SER A 20 -15.91 -101.39 -13.21
N ALA A 21 -16.92 -102.09 -13.73
CA ALA A 21 -17.93 -101.50 -14.61
C ALA A 21 -18.78 -100.44 -13.87
N SER A 22 -19.17 -100.70 -12.62
CA SER A 22 -19.93 -99.75 -11.80
C SER A 22 -19.09 -98.51 -11.46
N LEU A 23 -17.80 -98.68 -11.16
CA LEU A 23 -16.86 -97.59 -10.94
C LEU A 23 -16.62 -96.79 -12.23
N ALA A 24 -16.47 -97.46 -13.38
CA ALA A 24 -16.33 -96.78 -14.66
C ALA A 24 -17.58 -95.98 -15.03
N VAL A 25 -18.78 -96.54 -14.80
CA VAL A 25 -20.06 -95.86 -15.00
C VAL A 25 -20.22 -94.70 -14.00
N TYR A 26 -19.84 -94.89 -12.74
CA TYR A 26 -19.88 -93.82 -11.73
C TYR A 26 -18.92 -92.69 -12.08
N PHE A 27 -17.68 -92.98 -12.49
CA PHE A 27 -16.72 -91.96 -12.90
C PHE A 27 -17.14 -91.26 -14.18
N GLN A 28 -17.69 -91.96 -15.18
CA GLN A 28 -18.25 -91.31 -16.37
C GLN A 28 -19.49 -90.47 -16.03
N TRP A 29 -20.33 -90.92 -15.11
CA TRP A 29 -21.50 -90.16 -14.66
C TRP A 29 -21.09 -88.92 -13.86
N ASP A 30 -20.12 -89.05 -12.94
CA ASP A 30 -19.59 -87.93 -12.15
C ASP A 30 -18.83 -86.94 -13.04
N ASP A 31 -18.04 -87.39 -14.01
CA ASP A 31 -17.37 -86.53 -15.00
C ASP A 31 -18.40 -85.85 -15.92
N HIS A 32 -19.45 -86.55 -16.35
CA HIS A 32 -20.56 -85.96 -17.10
C HIS A 32 -21.32 -84.92 -16.26
N GLN A 33 -21.62 -85.20 -14.99
CA GLN A 33 -22.28 -84.27 -14.07
C GLN A 33 -21.39 -83.06 -13.74
N ASN A 34 -20.09 -83.25 -13.56
CA ASN A 34 -19.13 -82.17 -13.34
C ASN A 34 -18.95 -81.32 -14.59
N THR A 35 -18.92 -81.93 -15.78
CA THR A 35 -18.86 -81.23 -17.07
C THR A 35 -20.16 -80.46 -17.32
N MET A 36 -21.33 -81.03 -17.03
CA MET A 36 -22.63 -80.34 -17.11
C MET A 36 -22.72 -79.18 -16.12
N ASN A 37 -22.30 -79.38 -14.86
CA ASN A 37 -22.25 -78.31 -13.86
C ASN A 37 -21.24 -77.20 -14.21
N LEU A 38 -20.12 -77.53 -14.87
CA LEU A 38 -19.14 -76.56 -15.38
C LEU A 38 -19.67 -75.80 -16.60
N VAL A 39 -20.37 -76.47 -17.51
CA VAL A 39 -21.04 -75.86 -18.67
C VAL A 39 -22.14 -74.92 -18.21
N ASP A 40 -22.98 -75.33 -17.25
CA ASP A 40 -24.04 -74.48 -16.68
C ASP A 40 -23.49 -73.28 -15.90
N LYS A 41 -22.44 -73.46 -15.09
CA LYS A 41 -21.76 -72.36 -14.40
C LYS A 41 -21.04 -71.41 -15.37
N SER A 42 -20.40 -71.91 -16.42
CA SER A 42 -19.75 -71.06 -17.43
C SER A 42 -20.77 -70.32 -18.29
N SER A 43 -21.90 -70.95 -18.60
CA SER A 43 -23.00 -70.36 -19.38
C SER A 43 -23.73 -69.28 -18.60
N ALA A 44 -24.06 -69.51 -17.32
CA ALA A 44 -24.65 -68.51 -16.43
C ALA A 44 -23.69 -67.32 -16.19
N SER A 45 -22.39 -67.58 -16.02
CA SER A 45 -21.36 -66.54 -15.90
C SER A 45 -21.21 -65.71 -17.19
N THR A 46 -21.28 -66.36 -18.35
CA THR A 46 -21.22 -65.70 -19.67
C THR A 46 -22.43 -64.80 -19.89
N ILE A 47 -23.64 -65.26 -19.57
CA ILE A 47 -24.85 -64.43 -19.66
C ILE A 47 -24.77 -63.27 -18.67
N SER A 48 -24.40 -63.51 -17.41
CA SER A 48 -24.24 -62.46 -16.40
C SER A 48 -23.27 -61.37 -16.85
N THR A 49 -22.15 -61.76 -17.48
CA THR A 49 -21.17 -60.85 -18.08
C THR A 49 -21.78 -60.07 -19.25
N LYS A 50 -22.56 -60.71 -20.13
CA LYS A 50 -23.26 -60.05 -21.24
C LYS A 50 -24.32 -59.05 -20.76
N VAL A 51 -25.17 -59.42 -19.78
CA VAL A 51 -26.18 -58.51 -19.22
C VAL A 51 -25.52 -57.34 -18.48
N SER A 52 -24.44 -57.60 -17.73
CA SER A 52 -23.63 -56.54 -17.10
C SER A 52 -22.98 -55.63 -18.14
N GLY A 53 -22.48 -56.19 -19.25
CA GLY A 53 -21.97 -55.45 -20.41
C GLY A 53 -23.03 -54.54 -21.01
N LYS A 54 -24.23 -55.06 -21.29
CA LYS A 54 -25.37 -54.27 -21.79
C LYS A 54 -25.80 -53.15 -20.83
N ARG A 55 -25.81 -53.42 -19.52
CA ARG A 55 -26.08 -52.39 -18.49
C ARG A 55 -25.01 -51.30 -18.48
N ASN A 56 -23.75 -51.66 -18.64
CA ASN A 56 -22.64 -50.70 -18.72
C ASN A 56 -22.68 -49.91 -20.02
N ASP A 57 -23.05 -50.53 -21.14
CA ASP A 57 -23.27 -49.84 -22.41
C ASP A 57 -24.42 -48.83 -22.29
N LEU A 58 -25.53 -49.19 -21.63
CA LEU A 58 -26.63 -48.26 -21.37
C LEU A 58 -26.17 -47.09 -20.48
N LYS A 59 -25.39 -47.35 -19.44
CA LYS A 59 -24.77 -46.29 -18.61
C LYS A 59 -23.82 -45.39 -19.41
N ARG A 60 -23.04 -45.96 -20.35
CA ARG A 60 -22.18 -45.18 -21.26
C ARG A 60 -23.02 -44.29 -22.17
N GLN A 61 -24.08 -44.82 -22.75
CA GLN A 61 -24.97 -44.06 -23.63
C GLN A 61 -25.69 -42.93 -22.87
N THR A 62 -26.17 -43.17 -21.66
CA THR A 62 -26.78 -42.12 -20.84
C THR A 62 -25.78 -41.04 -20.45
N ARG A 63 -24.52 -41.42 -20.16
CA ARG A 63 -23.44 -40.46 -19.91
C ARG A 63 -23.11 -39.62 -21.16
N GLU A 64 -23.02 -40.23 -22.35
CA GLU A 64 -22.81 -39.52 -23.61
C GLU A 64 -23.93 -38.51 -23.90
N VAL A 65 -25.18 -38.91 -23.67
CA VAL A 65 -26.34 -38.04 -23.83
C VAL A 65 -26.31 -36.89 -22.81
N LEU A 66 -25.96 -37.18 -21.55
CA LEU A 66 -25.77 -36.17 -20.53
C LEU A 66 -24.67 -35.16 -20.90
N TYR A 67 -23.52 -35.62 -21.39
CA TYR A 67 -22.46 -34.72 -21.87
C TYR A 67 -22.92 -33.82 -23.02
N ASN A 68 -23.66 -34.37 -23.99
CA ASN A 68 -24.21 -33.57 -25.07
C ASN A 68 -25.22 -32.52 -24.58
N ALA A 69 -26.06 -32.86 -23.60
CA ALA A 69 -27.00 -31.94 -22.99
C ALA A 69 -26.28 -30.82 -22.21
N LEU A 70 -25.32 -31.18 -21.35
CA LEU A 70 -24.48 -30.25 -20.61
C LEU A 70 -23.71 -29.30 -21.54
N TRP A 71 -23.16 -29.83 -22.63
CA TRP A 71 -22.44 -29.04 -23.63
C TRP A 71 -23.36 -28.05 -24.34
N ARG A 72 -24.56 -28.48 -24.78
CA ARG A 72 -25.54 -27.60 -25.46
C ARG A 72 -26.03 -26.49 -24.54
N VAL A 73 -26.35 -26.82 -23.28
CA VAL A 73 -26.80 -25.81 -22.31
C VAL A 73 -25.65 -24.90 -21.90
N GLY A 74 -24.44 -25.42 -21.73
CA GLY A 74 -23.24 -24.64 -21.41
C GLY A 74 -22.86 -23.65 -22.51
N LYS A 75 -22.83 -24.08 -23.78
CA LYS A 75 -22.53 -23.21 -24.94
C LYS A 75 -23.57 -22.11 -25.13
N ASN A 76 -24.81 -22.34 -24.69
CA ASN A 76 -25.93 -21.41 -24.83
C ASN A 76 -26.50 -21.00 -23.45
N ALA A 77 -25.67 -20.85 -22.42
CA ALA A 77 -26.16 -20.69 -21.05
C ALA A 77 -26.96 -19.38 -20.83
N GLU A 78 -26.81 -18.40 -21.71
CA GLU A 78 -27.59 -17.17 -21.71
C GLU A 78 -29.06 -17.38 -22.06
N ASP A 79 -29.35 -18.23 -23.06
CA ASP A 79 -30.71 -18.52 -23.54
C ASP A 79 -31.62 -19.08 -22.43
N TYR A 80 -31.00 -19.58 -21.36
CA TYR A 80 -31.64 -20.19 -20.21
C TYR A 80 -31.42 -19.32 -18.97
N SER A 81 -32.29 -18.33 -18.77
CA SER A 81 -32.20 -17.42 -17.62
C SER A 81 -32.52 -18.12 -16.29
N GLY A 82 -31.54 -18.22 -15.38
CA GLY A 82 -31.67 -18.78 -14.03
C GLY A 82 -31.09 -20.19 -13.87
N SER A 83 -30.48 -20.49 -12.71
CA SER A 83 -29.83 -21.79 -12.44
C SER A 83 -30.79 -22.96 -12.49
N GLU A 84 -31.96 -22.84 -11.84
CA GLU A 84 -32.99 -23.87 -11.85
C GLU A 84 -33.58 -24.10 -13.25
N ASN A 85 -33.58 -23.07 -14.09
CA ASN A 85 -34.02 -23.21 -15.49
C ASN A 85 -32.97 -23.92 -16.34
N ARG A 86 -31.67 -23.63 -16.14
CA ARG A 86 -30.57 -24.32 -16.85
C ARG A 86 -30.55 -25.80 -16.55
N GLU A 87 -30.68 -26.16 -15.28
CA GLU A 87 -30.67 -27.57 -14.84
C GLU A 87 -31.82 -28.34 -15.47
N LYS A 88 -33.05 -27.81 -15.41
CA LYS A 88 -34.22 -28.37 -16.11
C LYS A 88 -34.03 -28.51 -17.61
N HIS A 89 -33.32 -27.57 -18.25
CA HIS A 89 -33.05 -27.65 -19.69
C HIS A 89 -32.04 -28.75 -20.03
N VAL A 90 -31.02 -28.96 -19.19
CA VAL A 90 -30.11 -30.11 -19.32
C VAL A 90 -30.91 -31.41 -19.20
N GLU A 91 -31.76 -31.52 -18.18
CA GLU A 91 -32.61 -32.69 -17.95
C GLU A 91 -33.53 -32.97 -19.14
N ASN A 92 -34.21 -31.95 -19.67
CA ASN A 92 -35.11 -32.08 -20.81
C ASN A 92 -34.39 -32.48 -22.11
N ILE A 93 -33.24 -31.87 -22.39
CA ILE A 93 -32.45 -32.20 -23.59
C ILE A 93 -31.88 -33.62 -23.48
N ALA A 94 -31.37 -34.02 -22.30
CA ALA A 94 -30.87 -35.36 -22.07
C ALA A 94 -31.98 -36.42 -22.19
N SER A 95 -33.15 -36.14 -21.60
CA SER A 95 -34.35 -36.99 -21.68
C SER A 95 -34.77 -37.25 -23.13
N ARG A 96 -34.84 -36.19 -23.95
CA ARG A 96 -35.17 -36.31 -25.39
C ARG A 96 -34.13 -37.12 -26.15
N LEU A 97 -32.84 -36.76 -26.02
CA LEU A 97 -31.75 -37.43 -26.73
C LEU A 97 -31.64 -38.92 -26.38
N LEU A 98 -31.89 -39.30 -25.11
CA LEU A 98 -31.91 -40.70 -24.71
C LEU A 98 -33.13 -41.42 -25.27
N GLY A 99 -34.31 -40.78 -25.23
CA GLY A 99 -35.53 -41.31 -25.84
C GLY A 99 -35.34 -41.63 -27.32
N ASP A 100 -34.86 -40.66 -28.10
CA ASP A 100 -34.60 -40.82 -29.54
C ASP A 100 -33.61 -41.97 -29.81
N ARG A 101 -32.54 -42.07 -28.99
CA ARG A 101 -31.53 -43.12 -29.13
C ARG A 101 -32.09 -44.50 -28.81
N LEU A 102 -32.88 -44.64 -27.75
CA LEU A 102 -33.53 -45.91 -27.38
C LEU A 102 -34.55 -46.36 -28.42
N SER A 103 -35.38 -45.45 -28.94
CA SER A 103 -36.34 -45.77 -30.01
C SER A 103 -35.64 -46.23 -31.29
N SER A 104 -34.52 -45.62 -31.67
CA SER A 104 -33.73 -46.03 -32.84
C SER A 104 -33.08 -47.41 -32.69
N LEU A 105 -32.78 -47.83 -31.46
CA LEU A 105 -32.22 -49.15 -31.16
C LEU A 105 -33.30 -50.24 -31.23
N GLU A 106 -34.53 -49.95 -30.78
CA GLU A 106 -35.68 -50.85 -30.92
C GLU A 106 -36.01 -51.13 -32.39
N GLU A 107 -35.95 -50.11 -33.26
CA GLU A 107 -36.20 -50.29 -34.70
C GLU A 107 -35.14 -51.13 -35.42
N LYS A 108 -33.86 -50.97 -35.03
CA LYS A 108 -32.74 -51.73 -35.62
C LYS A 108 -32.62 -53.16 -35.10
N GLN A 109 -33.12 -53.45 -33.90
CA GLN A 109 -33.00 -54.75 -33.24
C GLN A 109 -34.35 -55.47 -33.07
N LYS A 110 -35.07 -55.71 -34.18
CA LYS A 110 -36.23 -56.62 -34.22
C LYS A 110 -35.94 -58.09 -33.79
N VAL A 111 -34.76 -58.38 -33.25
CA VAL A 111 -34.39 -59.69 -32.72
C VAL A 111 -33.97 -59.51 -31.25
N ARG A 112 -34.85 -60.00 -30.36
CA ARG A 112 -34.68 -60.30 -28.91
C ARG A 112 -33.34 -59.83 -28.30
N SER A 113 -33.37 -58.85 -27.37
CA SER A 113 -32.50 -58.81 -26.15
C SER A 113 -32.03 -57.45 -25.60
N PHE A 114 -32.62 -56.29 -25.91
CA PHE A 114 -32.18 -55.03 -25.24
C PHE A 114 -33.13 -54.52 -24.16
N ILE A 115 -34.44 -54.44 -24.44
CA ILE A 115 -35.45 -54.05 -23.44
C ILE A 115 -36.71 -54.89 -23.67
N THR A 116 -37.09 -55.72 -22.71
CA THR A 116 -38.31 -56.54 -22.82
C THR A 116 -39.53 -55.69 -22.46
N ARG A 117 -40.35 -55.33 -23.47
CA ARG A 117 -41.65 -54.63 -23.35
C ARG A 117 -41.61 -53.33 -22.53
N THR A 118 -41.16 -52.26 -23.17
CA THR A 118 -41.48 -50.91 -22.73
C THR A 118 -42.37 -50.23 -23.75
N ASN A 119 -43.50 -49.68 -23.30
CA ASN A 119 -44.26 -48.69 -24.06
C ASN A 119 -43.46 -47.37 -24.10
N LEU A 120 -42.30 -47.36 -24.77
CA LEU A 120 -41.46 -46.16 -24.92
C LEU A 120 -42.20 -45.03 -25.66
N ASN A 121 -43.25 -45.37 -26.43
CA ASN A 121 -44.16 -44.42 -27.06
C ASN A 121 -45.07 -43.64 -26.09
N ILE A 122 -45.14 -44.00 -24.79
CA ILE A 122 -46.09 -43.40 -23.83
C ILE A 122 -45.42 -42.47 -22.82
N LYS A 123 -44.15 -42.70 -22.46
CA LYS A 123 -43.43 -41.82 -21.51
C LYS A 123 -41.92 -41.81 -21.76
N PRO A 124 -41.30 -40.64 -22.05
CA PRO A 124 -39.85 -40.56 -22.23
C PRO A 124 -39.09 -40.82 -20.92
N PRO A 125 -37.81 -41.20 -20.99
CA PRO A 125 -36.96 -41.28 -19.81
C PRO A 125 -36.87 -39.90 -19.14
N LYS A 126 -36.77 -39.87 -17.81
CA LYS A 126 -36.57 -38.63 -17.04
C LYS A 126 -35.16 -38.58 -16.48
N PHE A 127 -34.51 -37.43 -16.61
CA PHE A 127 -33.27 -37.12 -15.91
C PHE A 127 -33.56 -36.17 -14.75
N GLU A 128 -32.89 -36.40 -13.63
CA GLU A 128 -32.75 -35.44 -12.53
C GLU A 128 -31.25 -35.27 -12.27
N ILE A 129 -30.75 -34.03 -12.30
CA ILE A 129 -29.34 -33.74 -12.07
C ILE A 129 -29.12 -33.08 -10.71
N GLU A 130 -28.05 -33.49 -10.04
CA GLU A 130 -27.66 -33.01 -8.72
C GLU A 130 -26.22 -32.52 -8.70
N ARG A 131 -25.94 -31.57 -7.79
CA ARG A 131 -24.59 -31.08 -7.50
C ARG A 131 -23.78 -32.13 -6.75
N GLY A 132 -22.74 -32.65 -7.40
CA GLY A 132 -21.70 -33.43 -6.75
C GLY A 132 -20.61 -32.55 -6.11
N GLU A 133 -19.67 -33.19 -5.42
CA GLU A 133 -18.49 -32.51 -4.85
C GLU A 133 -17.69 -31.79 -5.94
N ASN A 134 -17.00 -30.69 -5.58
CA ASN A 134 -16.15 -29.91 -6.51
C ASN A 134 -16.83 -29.44 -7.81
N GLY A 135 -18.17 -29.41 -7.85
CA GLY A 135 -18.97 -28.95 -8.98
C GLY A 135 -19.22 -29.99 -10.07
N TYR A 136 -18.93 -31.28 -9.82
CA TYR A 136 -19.30 -32.40 -10.71
C TYR A 136 -20.82 -32.59 -10.79
N VAL A 137 -21.28 -33.26 -11.85
CA VAL A 137 -22.70 -33.56 -12.07
C VAL A 137 -22.98 -35.01 -11.72
N ILE A 138 -24.01 -35.24 -10.90
CA ILE A 138 -24.60 -36.55 -10.66
C ILE A 138 -25.95 -36.56 -11.38
N ALA A 139 -26.27 -37.63 -12.09
CA ALA A 139 -27.55 -37.76 -12.78
C ALA A 139 -28.25 -39.05 -12.37
N ASP A 140 -29.48 -38.90 -11.90
CA ASP A 140 -30.41 -39.96 -11.63
C ASP A 140 -31.40 -40.06 -12.81
N ILE A 141 -31.48 -41.26 -13.39
CA ILE A 141 -32.18 -41.52 -14.65
C ILE A 141 -33.29 -42.50 -14.36
N TYR A 142 -34.52 -42.07 -14.63
CA TYR A 142 -35.74 -42.83 -14.44
C TYR A 142 -36.26 -43.30 -15.79
N LEU A 143 -36.05 -44.58 -16.09
CA LEU A 143 -36.63 -45.25 -17.25
C LEU A 143 -38.10 -45.63 -16.97
N PRO A 144 -38.93 -45.85 -18.01
CA PRO A 144 -40.31 -46.27 -17.84
C PRO A 144 -40.44 -47.51 -16.96
N LYS A 145 -41.50 -47.60 -16.15
CA LYS A 145 -41.78 -48.78 -15.32
C LYS A 145 -41.83 -50.06 -16.17
N GLY A 146 -41.22 -51.13 -15.68
CA GLY A 146 -41.05 -52.40 -16.39
C GLY A 146 -39.77 -52.50 -17.23
N SER A 147 -38.96 -51.44 -17.30
CA SER A 147 -37.68 -51.47 -18.04
C SER A 147 -36.74 -52.52 -17.45
N SER A 148 -36.37 -53.50 -18.27
CA SER A 148 -35.44 -54.57 -17.89
C SER A 148 -34.53 -54.94 -19.04
N ILE A 149 -33.27 -55.26 -18.73
CA ILE A 149 -32.32 -55.85 -19.68
C ILE A 149 -32.39 -57.36 -19.49
N SER A 150 -32.66 -58.09 -20.56
CA SER A 150 -32.76 -59.54 -20.54
C SER A 150 -31.83 -60.18 -21.57
N GLU A 151 -31.26 -61.33 -21.21
CA GLU A 151 -30.49 -62.19 -22.10
C GLU A 151 -30.81 -63.65 -21.76
N SER A 152 -30.97 -64.46 -22.80
CA SER A 152 -31.22 -65.90 -22.69
C SER A 152 -30.19 -66.67 -23.50
N LEU A 153 -29.89 -67.91 -23.09
CA LEU A 153 -29.15 -68.84 -23.94
C LEU A 153 -29.93 -69.14 -25.24
N PRO A 154 -29.26 -69.55 -26.33
CA PRO A 154 -29.92 -69.86 -27.61
C PRO A 154 -31.02 -70.94 -27.51
N ASP A 155 -30.90 -71.84 -26.52
CA ASP A 155 -31.84 -72.92 -26.20
C ASP A 155 -32.91 -72.51 -25.15
N ASN A 156 -32.87 -71.26 -24.66
CA ASN A 156 -33.70 -70.72 -23.58
C ASN A 156 -33.62 -71.44 -22.23
N SER A 157 -32.59 -72.26 -21.99
CA SER A 157 -32.46 -73.01 -20.73
C SER A 157 -32.20 -72.11 -19.50
N VAL A 158 -31.46 -71.01 -19.71
CA VAL A 158 -31.19 -69.99 -18.69
C VAL A 158 -31.49 -68.60 -19.23
N SER A 159 -32.25 -67.81 -18.48
CA SER A 159 -32.53 -66.40 -18.77
C SER A 159 -32.23 -65.52 -17.56
N ILE A 160 -31.50 -64.43 -17.75
CA ILE A 160 -31.27 -63.41 -16.72
C ILE A 160 -32.06 -62.16 -17.11
N ILE A 161 -32.85 -61.63 -16.17
CA ILE A 161 -33.59 -60.38 -16.32
C ILE A 161 -33.13 -59.44 -15.20
N LEU A 162 -32.53 -58.30 -15.58
CA LEU A 162 -32.12 -57.25 -14.64
C LEU A 162 -33.02 -56.03 -14.76
N PRO A 163 -33.71 -55.59 -13.70
CA PRO A 163 -34.47 -54.35 -13.72
C PRO A 163 -33.52 -53.16 -13.86
N CYS A 164 -33.87 -52.21 -14.74
CA CYS A 164 -33.06 -51.02 -15.02
C CYS A 164 -33.83 -49.71 -14.88
N GLU A 165 -34.99 -49.72 -14.20
CA GLU A 165 -35.86 -48.55 -14.03
C GLU A 165 -35.15 -47.31 -13.47
N ASN A 166 -34.14 -47.51 -12.59
CA ASN A 166 -33.36 -46.44 -12.00
C ASN A 166 -31.87 -46.66 -12.30
N LEU A 167 -31.25 -45.69 -12.95
CA LEU A 167 -29.81 -45.67 -13.21
C LEU A 167 -29.21 -44.40 -12.65
N ARG A 168 -28.13 -44.54 -11.87
CA ARG A 168 -27.32 -43.41 -11.44
C ARG A 168 -26.01 -43.40 -12.20
N THR A 169 -25.65 -42.25 -12.76
CA THR A 169 -24.33 -42.01 -13.37
C THR A 169 -23.70 -40.76 -12.80
N TRP A 170 -22.39 -40.81 -12.59
CA TRP A 170 -21.58 -39.60 -12.44
C TRP A 170 -21.20 -39.04 -13.81
N SER A 171 -20.83 -37.77 -13.83
CA SER A 171 -20.18 -37.11 -14.94
C SER A 171 -18.87 -36.52 -14.43
N ASP A 172 -17.78 -36.81 -15.14
CA ASP A 172 -16.44 -36.29 -14.84
C ASP A 172 -16.30 -34.78 -15.12
N VAL A 173 -17.40 -34.09 -15.44
CA VAL A 173 -17.43 -32.70 -15.88
C VAL A 173 -17.93 -31.78 -14.78
N ARG A 174 -17.25 -30.66 -14.57
CA ARG A 174 -17.54 -29.70 -13.49
C ARG A 174 -18.52 -28.59 -13.91
N PHE A 175 -19.68 -28.93 -14.47
CA PHE A 175 -20.66 -27.95 -14.97
C PHE A 175 -21.06 -26.91 -13.92
N PHE A 176 -21.30 -27.34 -12.67
CA PHE A 176 -21.70 -26.44 -11.59
C PHE A 176 -20.56 -25.52 -11.15
N LEU A 177 -19.31 -25.97 -11.23
CA LEU A 177 -18.15 -25.11 -11.00
C LEU A 177 -18.08 -23.98 -12.04
N LEU A 178 -18.25 -24.31 -13.33
CA LEU A 178 -18.26 -23.32 -14.41
C LEU A 178 -19.39 -22.29 -14.19
N GLN A 179 -20.60 -22.77 -13.88
CA GLN A 179 -21.74 -21.91 -13.53
C GLN A 179 -21.43 -20.98 -12.35
N ASP A 180 -20.87 -21.52 -11.26
CA ASP A 180 -20.58 -20.73 -10.06
C ASP A 180 -19.52 -19.66 -10.31
N ARG A 181 -18.43 -20.03 -11.00
CA ARG A 181 -17.36 -19.08 -11.34
C ARG A 181 -17.84 -18.00 -12.30
N MET A 182 -18.65 -18.35 -13.29
CA MET A 182 -19.24 -17.36 -14.21
C MET A 182 -20.22 -16.41 -13.49
N ASN A 183 -21.01 -16.93 -12.54
CA ASN A 183 -21.88 -16.12 -11.68
C ASN A 183 -21.07 -15.20 -10.75
N GLU A 184 -19.96 -15.69 -10.20
CA GLU A 184 -19.04 -14.89 -9.38
C GLU A 184 -18.36 -13.79 -10.19
N PHE A 185 -17.93 -14.09 -11.41
CA PHE A 185 -17.38 -13.11 -12.34
C PHE A 185 -18.37 -11.99 -12.64
N GLY A 186 -19.61 -12.36 -13.01
CA GLY A 186 -20.69 -11.41 -13.32
C GLY A 186 -21.08 -10.50 -12.14
N ARG A 187 -21.20 -11.05 -10.93
CA ARG A 187 -21.51 -10.27 -9.72
C ARG A 187 -20.46 -9.22 -9.39
N GLU A 188 -19.24 -9.42 -9.86
CA GLU A 188 -18.08 -8.60 -9.52
C GLU A 188 -17.50 -7.79 -10.70
N LEU A 189 -18.25 -7.61 -11.80
CA LEU A 189 -17.81 -6.83 -12.95
C LEU A 189 -17.34 -5.40 -12.59
N ASN A 190 -17.91 -4.79 -11.56
CA ASN A 190 -17.48 -3.47 -11.07
C ASN A 190 -16.03 -3.47 -10.52
N LYS A 191 -15.43 -4.63 -10.24
CA LYS A 191 -14.01 -4.72 -9.88
C LYS A 191 -13.09 -4.41 -11.07
N ILE A 192 -13.52 -4.71 -12.30
CA ILE A 192 -12.80 -4.36 -13.53
C ILE A 192 -12.69 -2.83 -13.63
N GLU A 193 -13.82 -2.14 -13.51
CA GLU A 193 -13.89 -0.67 -13.51
C GLU A 193 -12.98 -0.04 -12.46
N ARG A 194 -13.00 -0.57 -11.22
CA ARG A 194 -12.18 -0.08 -10.12
C ARG A 194 -10.69 -0.23 -10.40
N ARG A 195 -10.27 -1.34 -11.02
CA ARG A 195 -8.88 -1.60 -11.39
C ARG A 195 -8.42 -0.68 -12.51
N TRP A 196 -9.24 -0.54 -13.55
CA TRP A 196 -8.96 0.34 -14.68
C TRP A 196 -8.88 1.81 -14.23
N LYS A 197 -9.89 2.29 -13.50
CA LYS A 197 -9.90 3.61 -12.84
C LYS A 197 -8.61 3.84 -12.09
N TYR A 198 -8.22 2.88 -11.25
CA TYR A 198 -7.03 3.00 -10.44
C TYR A 198 -5.75 3.14 -11.29
N ALA A 199 -5.60 2.32 -12.33
CA ALA A 199 -4.45 2.38 -13.23
C ALA A 199 -4.35 3.73 -13.97
N GLU A 200 -5.48 4.27 -14.44
CA GLU A 200 -5.55 5.60 -15.06
C GLU A 200 -5.15 6.71 -14.09
N TYR A 201 -5.60 6.66 -12.84
CA TYR A 201 -5.17 7.61 -11.81
C TYR A 201 -3.65 7.58 -11.57
N VAL A 202 -3.07 6.38 -11.49
CA VAL A 202 -1.61 6.24 -11.30
C VAL A 202 -0.86 6.81 -12.49
N SER A 203 -1.31 6.53 -13.72
CA SER A 203 -0.72 7.07 -14.94
C SER A 203 -0.78 8.60 -14.95
N ALA A 204 -1.96 9.19 -14.72
CA ALA A 204 -2.17 10.62 -14.73
C ALA A 204 -1.25 11.33 -13.71
N TYR A 205 -1.21 10.88 -12.45
CA TYR A 205 -0.36 11.52 -11.44
C TYR A 205 1.14 11.34 -11.70
N ALA A 206 1.55 10.20 -12.28
CA ALA A 206 2.94 9.99 -12.68
C ALA A 206 3.35 10.97 -13.79
N GLN A 207 2.47 11.24 -14.77
CA GLN A 207 2.72 12.20 -15.84
C GLN A 207 2.73 13.64 -15.34
N ILE A 208 1.76 14.04 -14.50
CA ILE A 208 1.72 15.40 -13.90
C ILE A 208 3.02 15.68 -13.12
N TRP A 209 3.43 14.75 -12.26
CA TRP A 209 4.59 14.98 -11.39
C TRP A 209 5.93 14.75 -12.09
N GLY A 210 5.97 13.91 -13.12
CA GLY A 210 7.19 13.62 -13.88
C GLY A 210 7.45 14.61 -15.02
N LYS A 211 6.42 14.91 -15.81
CA LYS A 211 6.52 15.65 -17.09
C LYS A 211 5.75 16.98 -17.10
N ASN A 212 4.99 17.32 -16.03
CA ASN A 212 4.07 18.47 -16.01
C ASN A 212 3.06 18.46 -17.17
N GLU A 213 2.66 17.28 -17.60
CA GLU A 213 1.71 17.06 -18.69
C GLU A 213 0.82 15.87 -18.34
N ILE A 214 -0.41 15.88 -18.82
CA ILE A 214 -1.27 14.68 -18.90
C ILE A 214 -1.53 14.41 -20.36
N ASN A 215 -1.06 13.27 -20.82
CA ASN A 215 -1.39 12.73 -22.13
C ASN A 215 -2.53 11.72 -21.95
N LEU A 216 -3.68 12.02 -22.54
CA LEU A 216 -4.86 11.17 -22.58
C LEU A 216 -4.88 10.42 -23.91
N ASN A 217 -4.38 9.18 -23.86
CA ASN A 217 -4.22 8.33 -25.02
C ASN A 217 -5.28 7.20 -24.99
N LYS A 218 -6.10 7.12 -26.04
CA LYS A 218 -7.21 6.15 -26.13
C LYS A 218 -6.73 4.69 -26.12
N ASP A 219 -5.65 4.41 -26.83
CA ASP A 219 -5.07 3.06 -26.92
C ASP A 219 -4.46 2.61 -25.58
N ARG A 220 -3.83 3.53 -24.85
CA ARG A 220 -3.41 3.27 -23.47
C ARG A 220 -4.61 2.88 -22.59
N SER A 221 -5.72 3.61 -22.68
CA SER A 221 -6.91 3.29 -21.86
C SER A 221 -7.48 1.92 -22.20
N ARG A 222 -7.56 1.60 -23.50
CA ARG A 222 -7.97 0.30 -24.00
C ARG A 222 -7.10 -0.82 -23.41
N ALA A 223 -5.77 -0.66 -23.48
CA ALA A 223 -4.83 -1.61 -22.92
C ALA A 223 -4.97 -1.75 -21.38
N LEU A 224 -5.11 -0.64 -20.64
CA LEU A 224 -5.30 -0.66 -19.19
C LEU A 224 -6.62 -1.33 -18.78
N PHE A 225 -7.68 -1.16 -19.57
CA PHE A 225 -8.96 -1.83 -19.35
C PHE A 225 -8.83 -3.34 -19.57
N GLN A 226 -8.20 -3.75 -20.68
CA GLN A 226 -7.95 -5.16 -20.98
C GLN A 226 -7.13 -5.84 -19.88
N LEU A 227 -6.04 -5.22 -19.43
CA LEU A 227 -5.25 -5.74 -18.29
C LEU A 227 -6.09 -5.87 -17.02
N SER A 228 -7.04 -4.95 -16.80
CA SER A 228 -7.96 -5.00 -15.66
C SER A 228 -8.97 -6.13 -15.75
N LEU A 229 -9.46 -6.42 -16.96
CA LEU A 229 -10.31 -7.57 -17.30
C LEU A 229 -9.54 -8.88 -17.10
N SER A 230 -8.36 -9.01 -17.68
CA SER A 230 -7.50 -10.21 -17.54
C SER A 230 -7.13 -10.51 -16.10
N SER A 231 -6.84 -9.47 -15.32
CA SER A 231 -6.61 -9.62 -13.88
C SER A 231 -7.85 -10.15 -13.15
N HIS A 232 -9.05 -9.82 -13.63
CA HIS A 232 -10.32 -10.31 -13.05
C HIS A 232 -10.57 -11.76 -13.44
N GLU A 233 -10.34 -12.11 -14.71
CA GLU A 233 -10.39 -13.48 -15.21
C GLU A 233 -9.42 -14.39 -14.44
N ILE A 234 -8.15 -14.02 -14.29
CA ILE A 234 -7.15 -14.83 -13.55
C ILE A 234 -7.55 -15.01 -12.09
N GLN A 235 -8.23 -14.02 -11.50
CA GLN A 235 -8.72 -14.16 -10.13
C GLN A 235 -9.88 -15.17 -10.04
N LYS A 236 -10.76 -15.22 -11.04
CA LYS A 236 -11.98 -16.05 -11.02
C LYS A 236 -11.78 -17.45 -11.58
N PHE A 237 -11.04 -17.55 -12.68
CA PHE A 237 -10.90 -18.75 -13.48
C PHE A 237 -9.50 -19.36 -13.37
N GLY A 238 -8.51 -18.57 -12.93
CA GLY A 238 -7.11 -18.99 -12.89
C GLY A 238 -6.40 -18.88 -14.24
N SER A 239 -7.05 -18.30 -15.25
CA SER A 239 -6.51 -18.07 -16.60
C SER A 239 -7.11 -16.78 -17.21
N THR A 240 -6.65 -16.42 -18.40
CA THR A 240 -7.15 -15.32 -19.24
C THR A 240 -6.85 -15.62 -20.71
N ASP A 241 -7.47 -14.90 -21.64
CA ASP A 241 -7.17 -15.02 -23.08
C ASP A 241 -5.85 -14.31 -23.43
N TYR A 242 -4.72 -15.02 -23.28
CA TYR A 242 -3.37 -14.47 -23.53
C TYR A 242 -3.18 -13.96 -24.95
N TYR A 243 -3.84 -14.56 -25.94
CA TYR A 243 -3.66 -14.19 -27.34
C TYR A 243 -4.36 -12.87 -27.67
N ALA A 244 -5.61 -12.71 -27.21
CA ALA A 244 -6.32 -11.44 -27.34
C ALA A 244 -5.51 -10.30 -26.71
N ILE A 245 -4.97 -10.55 -25.51
CA ILE A 245 -4.10 -9.60 -24.82
C ILE A 245 -2.82 -9.35 -25.61
N ALA A 246 -2.09 -10.38 -26.04
CA ALA A 246 -0.82 -10.22 -26.73
C ALA A 246 -0.97 -9.45 -28.04
N LEU A 247 -1.99 -9.75 -28.86
CA LEU A 247 -2.29 -9.02 -30.07
C LEU A 247 -2.55 -7.52 -29.79
N ASP A 248 -3.44 -7.23 -28.84
CA ASP A 248 -3.80 -5.85 -28.54
C ASP A 248 -2.68 -5.09 -27.83
N LEU A 249 -1.82 -5.78 -27.08
CA LEU A 249 -0.68 -5.19 -26.39
C LEU A 249 0.54 -4.98 -27.30
N LEU A 250 0.78 -5.83 -28.30
CA LEU A 250 1.88 -5.67 -29.26
C LEU A 250 1.76 -4.36 -30.05
N ASP A 251 0.53 -3.95 -30.39
CA ASP A 251 0.26 -2.66 -31.05
C ASP A 251 0.40 -1.45 -30.09
N CYS A 252 0.23 -1.66 -28.78
CA CYS A 252 0.17 -0.58 -27.79
C CYS A 252 1.45 -0.38 -26.96
N PHE A 253 2.39 -1.34 -26.90
CA PHE A 253 3.50 -1.34 -25.92
C PHE A 253 4.83 -0.73 -26.38
N ASN A 254 5.06 -0.51 -27.68
CA ASN A 254 6.28 0.16 -28.17
C ASN A 254 6.56 1.54 -27.52
N PRO A 255 5.55 2.35 -27.11
CA PRO A 255 5.79 3.59 -26.35
C PRO A 255 5.80 3.41 -24.82
N ILE A 256 5.27 2.28 -24.31
CA ILE A 256 5.10 2.03 -22.86
C ILE A 256 6.41 1.44 -22.29
N SER A 257 7.11 0.53 -22.96
CA SER A 257 8.35 -0.06 -22.44
C SER A 257 9.47 0.96 -22.20
N ASP A 258 9.58 1.98 -23.06
CA ASP A 258 10.68 2.96 -23.01
C ASP A 258 10.47 4.05 -21.95
N ASN A 259 9.23 4.25 -21.48
CA ASN A 259 8.88 5.27 -20.48
C ASN A 259 8.30 4.71 -19.17
N TYR A 260 7.76 3.50 -19.18
CA TYR A 260 7.12 2.85 -18.04
C TYR A 260 8.06 1.82 -17.40
N ASN A 261 9.15 2.33 -16.82
CA ASN A 261 9.82 1.60 -15.76
C ASN A 261 8.82 1.53 -14.60
N SER A 262 8.16 0.39 -14.37
CA SER A 262 7.27 0.18 -13.19
C SER A 262 8.02 0.36 -11.87
N SER A 263 9.36 0.38 -11.92
CA SER A 263 10.27 0.80 -10.85
C SER A 263 10.27 2.32 -10.56
N ARG A 264 9.69 3.16 -11.44
CA ARG A 264 9.41 4.59 -11.23
C ARG A 264 7.99 4.86 -10.71
N ILE A 265 7.28 3.83 -10.21
CA ILE A 265 6.20 4.09 -9.24
C ILE A 265 6.86 4.86 -8.11
N ILE A 266 6.59 6.17 -8.06
CA ILE A 266 7.08 7.15 -7.08
C ILE A 266 7.47 6.41 -5.82
N ASP A 267 8.76 6.18 -5.66
CA ASP A 267 9.23 5.43 -4.51
C ASP A 267 8.71 6.19 -3.29
N PRO A 268 7.96 5.54 -2.39
CA PRO A 268 7.55 6.18 -1.15
C PRO A 268 8.80 6.77 -0.55
N ILE A 269 8.68 7.97 -0.01
CA ILE A 269 9.84 8.75 0.38
C ILE A 269 10.51 7.97 1.50
N LYS A 270 11.53 7.15 1.17
CA LYS A 270 12.06 6.08 2.04
C LYS A 270 12.01 6.56 3.48
N GLU A 271 11.22 5.93 4.35
CA GLU A 271 10.81 6.45 5.67
C GLU A 271 12.00 7.05 6.46
N ASN A 272 13.17 6.43 6.32
CA ASN A 272 14.45 6.88 6.88
C ASN A 272 14.92 8.28 6.43
N LYS A 273 14.56 8.76 5.24
CA LYS A 273 14.95 10.06 4.67
C LYS A 273 14.10 11.20 5.23
N ILE A 274 12.77 11.04 5.31
CA ILE A 274 11.89 12.03 5.97
C ILE A 274 12.24 12.10 7.46
N GLU A 275 12.44 10.96 8.11
CA GLU A 275 12.81 10.95 9.53
C GLU A 275 14.18 11.59 9.76
N LYS A 276 15.18 11.37 8.89
CA LYS A 276 16.46 12.09 8.94
C LYS A 276 16.29 13.60 8.75
N LEU A 277 15.48 14.04 7.78
CA LEU A 277 15.19 15.47 7.56
C LEU A 277 14.50 16.09 8.78
N LYS A 278 13.48 15.41 9.32
CA LYS A 278 12.74 15.80 10.51
C LYS A 278 13.63 15.90 11.74
N LEU A 279 14.57 14.96 11.92
CA LEU A 279 15.59 15.02 12.97
C LEU A 279 16.48 16.26 12.80
N LYS A 280 16.99 16.54 11.60
CA LYS A 280 17.81 17.74 11.35
C LYS A 280 17.07 19.05 11.61
N ILE A 281 15.81 19.16 11.19
CA ILE A 281 14.99 20.34 11.49
C ILE A 281 14.66 20.43 13.00
N LYS A 282 14.43 19.30 13.68
CA LYS A 282 14.23 19.24 15.13
C LYS A 282 15.48 19.71 15.88
N ASP A 283 16.66 19.30 15.45
CA ASP A 283 17.94 19.70 16.05
C ASP A 283 18.19 21.19 15.82
N ALA A 284 17.95 21.69 14.58
CA ALA A 284 18.03 23.11 14.27
C ALA A 284 17.09 23.94 15.16
N PHE A 285 15.84 23.50 15.34
CA PHE A 285 14.87 24.13 16.23
C PHE A 285 15.32 24.10 17.70
N SER A 286 15.86 22.97 18.17
CA SER A 286 16.36 22.84 19.55
C SER A 286 17.52 23.80 19.82
N ASP A 287 18.49 23.86 18.91
CA ASP A 287 19.68 24.69 19.06
C ASP A 287 19.33 26.19 19.01
N ILE A 288 18.43 26.63 18.11
CA ILE A 288 18.02 28.05 18.05
C ILE A 288 17.21 28.45 19.29
N ARG A 289 16.38 27.54 19.83
CA ARG A 289 15.64 27.79 21.08
C ARG A 289 16.58 27.89 22.29
N LYS A 290 17.60 27.04 22.36
CA LYS A 290 18.65 27.15 23.40
C LYS A 290 19.45 28.46 23.27
N SER A 291 19.71 28.92 22.04
CA SER A 291 20.31 30.24 21.77
C SER A 291 19.44 31.37 22.33
N ARG A 292 18.12 31.36 22.04
CA ARG A 292 17.14 32.31 22.61
C ARG A 292 17.20 32.33 24.15
N ASN A 293 17.08 31.16 24.77
CA ASN A 293 17.04 31.05 26.23
C ASN A 293 18.34 31.59 26.89
N ASN A 294 19.50 31.41 26.25
CA ASN A 294 20.75 31.97 26.76
C ASN A 294 20.74 33.51 26.73
N LEU A 295 20.26 34.13 25.65
CA LEU A 295 20.16 35.59 25.57
C LEU A 295 19.10 36.14 26.53
N GLU A 296 17.96 35.48 26.65
CA GLU A 296 16.89 35.87 27.58
C GLU A 296 17.38 35.84 29.03
N SER A 297 18.17 34.82 29.40
CA SER A 297 18.79 34.73 30.74
C SER A 297 19.80 35.84 31.06
N LEU A 298 20.23 36.63 30.07
CA LEU A 298 21.12 37.77 30.27
C LEU A 298 20.41 39.05 30.68
N ILE A 299 19.11 39.18 30.38
CA ILE A 299 18.33 40.39 30.66
C ILE A 299 18.43 40.81 32.14
N PRO A 300 18.24 39.93 33.14
CA PRO A 300 18.34 40.31 34.54
C PRO A 300 19.76 40.76 34.93
N SER A 301 20.79 40.05 34.46
CA SER A 301 22.19 40.38 34.72
C SER A 301 22.56 41.77 34.15
N ILE A 302 22.15 42.06 32.92
CA ILE A 302 22.41 43.36 32.28
C ILE A 302 21.66 44.49 32.99
N LYS A 303 20.38 44.27 33.36
CA LYS A 303 19.61 45.25 34.15
C LYS A 303 20.29 45.55 35.49
N LYS A 304 20.78 44.52 36.19
CA LYS A 304 21.53 44.68 37.44
C LYS A 304 22.77 45.56 37.25
N THR A 305 23.54 45.35 36.18
CA THR A 305 24.71 46.18 35.86
C THR A 305 24.34 47.63 35.53
N ILE A 306 23.26 47.87 34.77
CA ILE A 306 22.79 49.22 34.44
C ILE A 306 22.33 49.99 35.68
N GLN A 307 21.67 49.30 36.61
CA GLN A 307 21.15 49.87 37.85
C GLN A 307 22.18 49.94 38.99
N PHE A 308 23.37 49.37 38.79
CA PHE A 308 24.40 49.31 39.82
C PHE A 308 24.89 50.72 40.21
N LYS A 309 24.69 51.06 41.49
CA LYS A 309 25.13 52.30 42.13
C LYS A 309 26.14 51.97 43.24
N PRO A 310 27.40 51.69 42.87
CA PRO A 310 28.43 51.29 43.84
C PRO A 310 28.69 52.37 44.90
N GLU A 311 28.39 53.64 44.63
CA GLU A 311 28.69 54.75 45.55
C GLU A 311 28.02 54.59 46.91
N LYS A 312 26.77 54.11 46.93
CA LYS A 312 26.03 53.96 48.19
C LYS A 312 26.67 52.89 49.07
N HIS A 313 27.00 51.74 48.50
CA HIS A 313 27.69 50.66 49.23
C HIS A 313 29.11 51.06 49.62
N LEU A 314 29.89 51.65 48.72
CA LEU A 314 31.24 52.09 49.04
C LEU A 314 31.26 53.17 50.14
N GLN A 315 30.24 54.05 50.19
CA GLN A 315 30.09 55.04 51.24
C GLN A 315 29.70 54.40 52.60
N GLU A 316 28.82 53.39 52.58
CA GLU A 316 28.48 52.58 53.77
C GLU A 316 29.75 51.90 54.34
N GLU A 317 30.58 51.33 53.47
CA GLU A 317 31.85 50.70 53.86
C GLU A 317 32.92 51.72 54.32
N LEU A 318 33.00 52.89 53.69
CA LEU A 318 33.87 53.99 54.14
C LEU A 318 33.50 54.45 55.57
N ASN A 319 32.20 54.59 55.84
CA ASN A 319 31.71 54.91 57.18
C ASN A 319 32.05 53.80 58.17
N ALA A 320 32.00 52.53 57.75
CA ALA A 320 32.41 51.40 58.59
C ALA A 320 33.91 51.42 58.95
N ILE A 321 34.78 51.85 58.03
CA ILE A 321 36.22 52.08 58.32
C ILE A 321 36.38 53.22 59.34
N PHE A 322 35.64 54.31 59.19
CA PHE A 322 35.71 55.45 60.11
C PHE A 322 35.27 55.08 61.53
N GLU A 323 34.17 54.34 61.67
CA GLU A 323 33.71 53.85 62.97
C GLU A 323 34.69 52.84 63.59
N LEU A 324 35.27 51.94 62.79
CA LEU A 324 36.35 51.06 63.23
C LEU A 324 37.55 51.82 63.78
N LYS A 325 37.92 52.93 63.13
CA LYS A 325 39.02 53.79 63.56
C LYS A 325 38.73 54.49 64.91
N LYS A 326 37.49 54.94 65.15
CA LYS A 326 37.12 55.55 66.44
C LYS A 326 37.29 54.58 67.61
N ILE A 327 36.91 53.32 67.41
CA ILE A 327 36.95 52.28 68.44
C ILE A 327 38.25 51.48 68.46
N SER A 328 39.21 51.75 67.58
CA SER A 328 40.41 50.91 67.41
C SER A 328 41.33 50.87 68.63
N LYS A 329 41.22 51.87 69.52
CA LYS A 329 41.97 51.96 70.79
C LYS A 329 41.38 51.08 71.89
N THR A 330 40.08 50.79 71.86
CA THR A 330 39.35 50.15 72.97
C THR A 330 38.73 48.80 72.59
N ALA A 331 38.53 48.53 71.29
CA ALA A 331 37.91 47.30 70.82
C ALA A 331 38.87 46.08 70.87
N GLU A 332 38.26 44.91 71.05
CA GLU A 332 38.94 43.60 71.02
C GLU A 332 39.59 43.32 69.66
N ARG A 333 40.76 42.66 69.69
CA ARG A 333 41.58 42.38 68.50
C ARG A 333 40.83 41.56 67.46
N ASP A 334 40.14 40.51 67.88
CA ASP A 334 39.36 39.61 67.00
C ASP A 334 38.21 40.33 66.29
N TYR A 335 37.54 41.24 67.00
CA TYR A 335 36.47 42.05 66.45
C TYR A 335 36.99 43.00 65.35
N LEU A 336 38.09 43.70 65.63
CA LEU A 336 38.73 44.61 64.66
C LEU A 336 39.18 43.86 63.40
N GLN A 337 39.83 42.70 63.56
CA GLN A 337 40.29 41.90 62.43
C GLN A 337 39.12 41.38 61.57
N LYS A 338 38.11 40.75 62.18
CA LYS A 338 36.96 40.20 61.44
C LYS A 338 36.18 41.27 60.70
N LYS A 339 35.94 42.41 61.36
CA LYS A 339 35.16 43.50 60.76
C LYS A 339 35.93 44.20 59.64
N PHE A 340 37.23 44.44 59.80
CA PHE A 340 38.06 45.00 58.72
C PHE A 340 38.21 44.04 57.54
N GLN A 341 38.37 42.75 57.80
CA GLN A 341 38.36 41.72 56.75
C GLN A 341 37.06 41.71 55.95
N LYS A 342 35.91 41.81 56.63
CA LYS A 342 34.60 41.91 55.96
C LYS A 342 34.54 43.14 55.06
N ILE A 343 34.94 44.31 55.56
CA ILE A 343 34.98 45.56 54.77
C ILE A 343 35.87 45.43 53.54
N CYS A 344 37.09 44.88 53.69
CA CYS A 344 37.99 44.64 52.56
C CYS A 344 37.36 43.73 51.49
N GLN A 345 36.63 42.69 51.93
CA GLN A 345 35.92 41.79 51.04
C GLN A 345 34.76 42.47 50.31
N GLU A 346 33.94 43.27 51.00
CA GLU A 346 32.82 44.01 50.41
C GLU A 346 33.30 45.06 49.39
N PHE A 347 34.40 45.76 49.67
CA PHE A 347 35.07 46.63 48.69
C PHE A 347 35.50 45.84 47.44
N SER A 348 36.21 44.72 47.63
CA SER A 348 36.67 43.85 46.53
C SER A 348 35.51 43.29 45.69
N ASP A 349 34.43 42.87 46.33
CA ASP A 349 33.24 42.36 45.64
C ASP A 349 32.49 43.45 44.88
N THR A 350 32.41 44.67 45.44
CA THR A 350 31.80 45.84 44.78
C THR A 350 32.58 46.26 43.53
N TYR A 351 33.92 46.29 43.59
CA TYR A 351 34.76 46.61 42.43
C TYR A 351 34.80 45.50 41.38
N SER A 352 34.73 44.23 41.79
CA SER A 352 34.77 43.09 40.86
C SER A 352 33.42 42.75 40.23
N LEU A 353 32.30 43.25 40.76
CA LEU A 353 30.95 42.95 40.25
C LEU A 353 30.77 43.29 38.76
N PRO A 354 31.16 44.47 38.24
CA PRO A 354 31.01 44.78 36.82
C PRO A 354 31.77 43.81 35.92
N THR A 355 33.02 43.49 36.26
CA THR A 355 33.85 42.52 35.53
C THR A 355 33.22 41.12 35.54
N LYS A 356 32.80 40.63 36.72
CA LYS A 356 32.08 39.35 36.86
C LYS A 356 30.80 39.32 36.01
N GLN A 357 30.05 40.43 35.90
CA GLN A 357 28.87 40.49 35.02
C GLN A 357 29.23 40.55 33.53
N ILE A 358 30.29 41.28 33.15
CA ILE A 358 30.81 41.31 31.78
C ILE A 358 31.19 39.90 31.33
N ASP A 359 31.97 39.17 32.13
CA ASP A 359 32.39 37.80 31.83
C ASP A 359 31.19 36.86 31.65
N LYS A 360 30.19 36.98 32.54
CA LYS A 360 28.96 36.19 32.45
C LYS A 360 28.17 36.50 31.17
N VAL A 361 28.09 37.79 30.78
CA VAL A 361 27.44 38.23 29.55
C VAL A 361 28.17 37.71 28.32
N LEU A 362 29.48 37.88 28.25
CA LEU A 362 30.32 37.39 27.16
C LEU A 362 30.25 35.87 27.02
N HIS A 363 30.35 35.12 28.12
CA HIS A 363 30.26 33.66 28.11
C HIS A 363 28.92 33.17 27.51
N LYS A 364 27.79 33.75 27.92
CA LYS A 364 26.47 33.39 27.42
C LYS A 364 26.23 33.85 25.98
N MET A 365 26.76 35.01 25.58
CA MET A 365 26.73 35.48 24.18
C MET A 365 27.48 34.52 23.25
N ARG A 366 28.72 34.14 23.60
CA ARG A 366 29.52 33.14 22.87
C ARG A 366 28.79 31.80 22.77
N LYS A 367 28.16 31.36 23.87
CA LYS A 367 27.34 30.14 23.87
C LYS A 367 26.14 30.26 22.93
N SER A 368 25.47 31.42 22.90
CA SER A 368 24.36 31.70 22.00
C SER A 368 24.79 31.69 20.53
N GLU A 369 25.91 32.34 20.20
CA GLU A 369 26.48 32.36 18.84
C GLU A 369 26.80 30.94 18.35
N LYS A 370 27.47 30.13 19.18
CA LYS A 370 27.78 28.72 18.85
C LYS A 370 26.52 27.90 18.57
N LEU A 371 25.45 28.12 19.34
CA LEU A 371 24.17 27.43 19.15
C LEU A 371 23.45 27.90 17.88
N ALA A 372 23.48 29.20 17.56
CA ALA A 372 22.94 29.72 16.30
C ALA A 372 23.66 29.13 15.08
N LYS A 373 25.01 29.08 15.10
CA LYS A 373 25.83 28.41 14.08
C LYS A 373 25.49 26.94 13.93
N LYS A 374 25.35 26.23 15.05
CA LYS A 374 24.97 24.81 15.06
C LYS A 374 23.57 24.59 14.47
N SER A 375 22.62 25.47 14.80
CA SER A 375 21.27 25.46 14.21
C SER A 375 21.31 25.64 12.69
N ARG A 376 22.09 26.60 12.19
CA ARG A 376 22.31 26.81 10.74
C ARG A 376 22.89 25.56 10.08
N LYS A 377 23.92 24.95 10.67
CA LYS A 377 24.54 23.71 10.15
C LYS A 377 23.53 22.57 10.05
N ASN A 378 22.69 22.39 11.07
CA ASN A 378 21.63 21.38 11.07
C ASN A 378 20.57 21.67 10.00
N PHE A 379 20.18 22.94 9.83
CA PHE A 379 19.25 23.35 8.78
C PHE A 379 19.81 23.07 7.37
N LEU A 380 21.06 23.46 7.11
CA LEU A 380 21.76 23.20 5.83
C LEU A 380 21.90 21.70 5.55
N SER A 381 22.26 20.92 6.56
CA SER A 381 22.32 19.45 6.42
C SER A 381 20.96 18.85 6.11
N GLY A 382 19.87 19.38 6.68
CA GLY A 382 18.51 19.01 6.30
C GLY A 382 18.20 19.32 4.83
N LEU A 383 18.57 20.50 4.34
CA LEU A 383 18.39 20.88 2.93
C LEU A 383 19.18 20.01 1.97
N GLU A 384 20.40 19.60 2.34
CA GLU A 384 21.21 18.70 1.54
C GLU A 384 20.57 17.30 1.44
N ILE A 385 19.99 16.80 2.54
CA ILE A 385 19.21 15.55 2.53
C ILE A 385 18.01 15.69 1.59
N LEU A 386 17.31 16.82 1.64
CA LEU A 386 16.17 17.07 0.74
C LEU A 386 16.62 17.12 -0.73
N LYS A 387 17.73 17.81 -1.03
CA LYS A 387 18.33 17.87 -2.37
C LYS A 387 18.71 16.48 -2.90
N LYS A 388 19.50 15.71 -2.15
CA LYS A 388 19.87 14.33 -2.55
C LYS A 388 18.66 13.41 -2.69
N SER A 389 17.60 13.68 -1.95
CA SER A 389 16.36 12.90 -2.03
C SER A 389 15.48 13.32 -3.21
N SER A 390 15.59 14.56 -3.67
CA SER A 390 14.90 15.07 -4.85
C SER A 390 15.41 14.49 -6.17
N GLU A 391 16.68 14.10 -6.26
CA GLU A 391 17.27 13.54 -7.49
C GLU A 391 16.54 12.27 -7.97
N ASN A 392 15.95 11.51 -7.04
CA ASN A 392 15.31 10.22 -7.33
C ASN A 392 13.79 10.21 -7.04
N ASN A 393 13.18 11.35 -6.68
CA ASN A 393 11.76 11.40 -6.35
C ASN A 393 11.13 12.73 -6.85
N PRO A 394 10.21 12.67 -7.85
CA PRO A 394 9.60 13.86 -8.45
C PRO A 394 8.81 14.74 -7.46
N LEU A 395 8.14 14.14 -6.46
CA LEU A 395 7.42 14.90 -5.43
C LEU A 395 8.39 15.68 -4.54
N LEU A 396 9.50 15.06 -4.14
CA LEU A 396 10.54 15.74 -3.38
C LEU A 396 11.30 16.76 -4.20
N LYS A 397 11.42 16.55 -5.51
CA LYS A 397 11.96 17.53 -6.45
C LYS A 397 11.08 18.75 -6.54
N GLN A 398 9.78 18.56 -6.74
CA GLN A 398 8.81 19.65 -6.69
C GLN A 398 8.86 20.38 -5.35
N LEU A 399 8.85 19.66 -4.23
CA LEU A 399 8.98 20.25 -2.90
C LEU A 399 10.29 21.04 -2.75
N TYR A 400 11.43 20.46 -3.12
CA TYR A 400 12.73 21.11 -3.04
C TYR A 400 12.79 22.38 -3.90
N GLU A 401 12.30 22.33 -5.13
CA GLU A 401 12.21 23.47 -6.03
C GLU A 401 11.29 24.57 -5.46
N ASP A 402 10.11 24.20 -4.96
CA ASP A 402 9.17 25.14 -4.36
C ASP A 402 9.75 25.81 -3.08
N PHE A 403 10.61 25.11 -2.33
CA PHE A 403 11.33 25.65 -1.17
C PHE A 403 12.53 26.55 -1.56
N THR A 404 13.13 26.36 -2.74
CA THR A 404 14.43 26.96 -3.12
C THR A 404 14.36 28.01 -4.22
N GLN A 405 13.26 28.14 -4.97
CA GLN A 405 13.10 29.17 -6.01
C GLN A 405 13.23 30.60 -5.43
N LYS A 406 13.94 31.46 -6.18
CA LYS A 406 14.21 32.87 -5.85
C LYS A 406 13.01 33.80 -6.09
N GLU A 407 12.06 33.41 -6.94
CA GLU A 407 10.94 34.25 -7.36
C GLU A 407 9.61 33.52 -7.16
N ASN A 408 8.72 34.12 -6.35
CA ASN A 408 7.33 33.71 -6.08
C ASN A 408 7.02 32.20 -6.20
N PRO A 409 7.22 31.39 -5.14
CA PRO A 409 6.81 30.00 -5.19
C PRO A 409 5.31 29.90 -5.45
N ARG A 410 4.89 29.15 -6.48
CA ARG A 410 3.48 28.76 -6.69
C ARG A 410 3.18 27.58 -5.77
N GLY A 411 2.10 27.59 -4.98
CA GLY A 411 1.72 26.46 -4.11
C GLY A 411 1.78 26.73 -2.61
N ILE A 412 1.56 25.68 -1.79
CA ILE A 412 1.62 25.68 -0.31
C ILE A 412 2.89 26.37 0.25
N ALA A 413 3.96 26.40 -0.55
CA ALA A 413 5.22 27.11 -0.30
C ALA A 413 5.10 28.65 -0.24
N LEU A 414 3.98 29.26 -0.63
CA LEU A 414 3.70 30.68 -0.36
C LEU A 414 3.73 31.01 1.14
N GLN A 415 3.60 30.03 2.04
CA GLN A 415 3.81 30.23 3.47
C GLN A 415 5.26 30.56 3.84
N ILE A 416 6.21 30.41 2.91
CA ILE A 416 7.63 30.75 3.05
C ILE A 416 8.01 31.70 1.90
N LYS A 417 7.37 32.87 1.81
CA LYS A 417 7.75 33.91 0.84
C LYS A 417 9.18 34.46 1.05
N GLY A 418 9.91 33.96 2.05
CA GLY A 418 11.35 34.19 2.21
C GLY A 418 12.24 33.23 1.42
N GLY A 419 11.74 32.09 0.94
CA GLY A 419 12.60 31.03 0.40
C GLY A 419 13.64 30.53 1.42
N VAL A 420 14.27 29.39 1.11
CA VAL A 420 15.39 28.86 1.91
C VAL A 420 16.55 29.87 2.01
N LYS A 421 16.75 30.68 0.97
CA LYS A 421 17.79 31.72 0.90
C LYS A 421 17.65 32.76 2.00
N ASN A 422 16.47 33.34 2.23
CA ASN A 422 16.33 34.36 3.27
C ASN A 422 16.47 33.74 4.67
N VAL A 423 16.10 32.47 4.86
CA VAL A 423 16.33 31.78 6.15
C VAL A 423 17.84 31.67 6.43
N ILE A 424 18.64 31.28 5.44
CA ILE A 424 20.10 31.20 5.54
C ILE A 424 20.72 32.58 5.80
N GLU A 425 20.34 33.59 5.02
CA GLU A 425 20.82 34.97 5.19
C GLU A 425 20.47 35.54 6.58
N ASN A 426 19.30 35.18 7.12
CA ASN A 426 18.90 35.58 8.46
C ASN A 426 19.68 34.84 9.55
N PHE A 427 20.04 33.56 9.37
CA PHE A 427 20.97 32.89 10.29
C PHE A 427 22.32 33.60 10.35
N GLU A 428 22.90 33.93 9.18
CA GLU A 428 24.18 34.65 9.11
C GLU A 428 24.09 36.04 9.73
N TYR A 429 22.98 36.75 9.51
CA TYR A 429 22.74 38.06 10.08
C TYR A 429 22.62 38.01 11.62
N ILE A 430 21.91 37.02 12.16
CA ILE A 430 21.79 36.79 13.61
C ILE A 430 23.17 36.53 14.22
N GLU A 431 23.97 35.66 13.60
CA GLU A 431 25.35 35.37 14.06
C GLU A 431 26.22 36.64 14.08
N LYS A 432 26.18 37.43 13.00
CA LYS A 432 26.90 38.71 12.90
C LYS A 432 26.46 39.70 13.99
N ARG A 433 25.16 39.78 14.31
CA ARG A 433 24.63 40.67 15.36
C ARG A 433 25.04 40.24 16.77
N ILE A 434 25.03 38.94 17.07
CA ILE A 434 25.52 38.43 18.37
C ILE A 434 27.00 38.76 18.52
N LYS A 435 27.82 38.48 17.50
CA LYS A 435 29.26 38.76 17.52
C LYS A 435 29.58 40.25 17.63
N LYS A 436 28.82 41.10 16.93
CA LYS A 436 28.95 42.57 17.06
C LYS A 436 28.62 43.05 18.48
N SER A 437 27.60 42.49 19.11
CA SER A 437 27.25 42.80 20.51
C SER A 437 28.31 42.31 21.50
N GLU A 438 28.92 41.15 21.23
CA GLU A 438 30.05 40.64 22.01
C GLU A 438 31.23 41.62 21.94
N ILE A 439 31.67 42.01 20.75
CA ILE A 439 32.80 42.94 20.54
C ILE A 439 32.55 44.28 21.25
N ASN A 440 31.34 44.83 21.12
CA ASN A 440 30.97 46.08 21.79
C ASN A 440 30.97 45.96 23.32
N THR A 441 30.71 44.76 23.85
CA THR A 441 30.73 44.49 25.30
C THR A 441 32.16 44.24 25.80
N TYR A 442 33.03 43.69 24.94
CA TYR A 442 34.44 43.41 25.21
C TYR A 442 35.34 44.66 25.24
N SER A 443 34.96 45.76 24.56
CA SER A 443 35.77 47.00 24.51
C SER A 443 35.80 47.80 25.83
N TYR A 444 35.50 47.16 26.96
CA TYR A 444 35.45 47.76 28.28
C TYR A 444 36.40 47.03 29.22
N ASP A 445 37.65 47.49 29.27
CA ASP A 445 38.64 47.05 30.25
C ASP A 445 38.95 48.18 31.24
N ASN A 446 39.19 47.78 32.49
CA ASN A 446 39.76 48.54 33.59
C ASN A 446 38.88 49.57 34.30
N ILE A 447 38.08 49.09 35.26
CA ILE A 447 38.01 49.74 36.58
C ILE A 447 38.94 48.92 37.49
N SER A 448 40.25 49.15 37.40
CA SER A 448 41.26 48.32 38.08
C SER A 448 41.90 49.01 39.28
N GLN A 449 41.15 49.85 40.02
CA GLN A 449 41.60 50.27 41.34
C GLN A 449 41.06 49.28 42.38
N ILE A 450 41.91 48.35 42.78
CA ILE A 450 41.62 47.38 43.83
C ILE A 450 41.99 48.03 45.15
N PHE A 451 41.07 47.99 46.12
CA PHE A 451 41.37 48.36 47.50
C PHE A 451 42.63 47.59 47.99
N PRO A 452 43.66 48.25 48.55
CA PRO A 452 44.97 47.61 48.70
C PRO A 452 44.91 46.33 49.53
N ARG A 453 45.34 45.20 48.93
CA ARG A 453 45.24 43.86 49.54
C ARG A 453 46.23 43.67 50.69
N ASP A 454 47.30 44.45 50.74
CA ASP A 454 48.32 44.44 51.77
C ASP A 454 47.81 45.01 53.10
N LEU A 455 46.81 45.89 53.10
CA LEU A 455 46.26 46.51 54.32
C LEU A 455 45.69 45.48 55.28
N GLN A 456 45.06 44.41 54.77
CA GLN A 456 44.53 43.34 55.60
C GLN A 456 45.65 42.54 56.29
N LYS A 457 46.74 42.27 55.56
CA LYS A 457 47.91 41.56 56.09
C LYS A 457 48.62 42.43 57.14
N ARG A 458 48.85 43.70 56.83
CA ARG A 458 49.45 44.70 57.73
C ARG A 458 48.64 44.87 59.01
N LEU A 459 47.30 44.94 58.93
CA LEU A 459 46.46 45.06 60.12
C LEU A 459 46.55 43.81 61.02
N LYS A 460 46.56 42.61 60.41
CA LYS A 460 46.69 41.35 61.13
C LYS A 460 48.03 41.25 61.88
N GLU A 461 49.11 41.70 61.25
CA GLU A 461 50.45 41.75 61.86
C GLU A 461 50.50 42.78 63.00
N ALA A 462 50.00 43.99 62.78
CA ALA A 462 49.94 45.04 63.81
C ALA A 462 49.08 44.66 65.02
N LEU A 463 47.99 43.91 64.83
CA LEU A 463 47.16 43.38 65.91
C LEU A 463 47.84 42.25 66.70
N LYS A 464 48.69 41.44 66.06
CA LYS A 464 49.49 40.39 66.75
C LYS A 464 50.55 40.99 67.65
N GLU A 465 51.18 42.07 67.21
CA GLU A 465 52.21 42.82 67.94
C GLU A 465 51.62 43.80 68.97
N ASP A 466 50.29 43.87 69.10
CA ASP A 466 49.52 44.84 69.89
C ASP A 466 49.89 46.31 69.65
N ASN A 467 50.38 46.61 68.45
CA ASN A 467 50.82 47.95 68.07
C ASN A 467 49.62 48.80 67.65
N ARG A 468 48.94 49.38 68.64
CA ARG A 468 47.70 50.17 68.45
C ARG A 468 47.91 51.44 67.62
N GLU A 469 49.10 52.04 67.65
CA GLU A 469 49.44 53.18 66.80
C GLU A 469 49.54 52.77 65.33
N LEU A 470 50.18 51.64 65.05
CA LEU A 470 50.29 51.08 63.70
C LEU A 470 48.91 50.65 63.16
N VAL A 471 48.05 50.06 64.00
CA VAL A 471 46.65 49.75 63.65
C VAL A 471 45.89 51.01 63.22
N ASN A 472 46.00 52.11 63.98
CA ASN A 472 45.33 53.37 63.66
C ASN A 472 45.89 54.01 62.36
N LYS A 473 47.20 53.89 62.13
CA LYS A 473 47.85 54.31 60.88
C LYS A 473 47.32 53.51 59.68
N ILE A 474 47.21 52.19 59.79
CA ILE A 474 46.68 51.32 58.72
C ILE A 474 45.22 51.63 58.43
N LEU A 475 44.38 51.87 59.46
CA LEU A 475 42.98 52.28 59.25
C LEU A 475 42.85 53.67 58.62
N LYS A 476 43.79 54.59 58.88
CA LYS A 476 43.87 55.88 58.20
C LYS A 476 44.26 55.72 56.72
N ASP A 477 45.26 54.88 56.43
CA ASP A 477 45.67 54.54 55.06
C ASP A 477 44.52 53.87 54.28
N ALA A 478 43.78 52.98 54.94
CA ALA A 478 42.59 52.33 54.43
C ALA A 478 41.46 53.33 54.11
N TYR A 479 41.21 54.28 55.00
CA TYR A 479 40.21 55.33 54.78
C TYR A 479 40.57 56.21 53.57
N ILE A 480 41.82 56.66 53.46
CA ILE A 480 42.30 57.47 52.33
C ILE A 480 42.21 56.67 51.02
N SER A 481 42.59 55.39 51.06
CA SER A 481 42.50 54.50 49.89
C SER A 481 41.05 54.30 49.44
N ALA A 482 40.11 54.14 50.38
CA ALA A 482 38.68 54.05 50.09
C ALA A 482 38.12 55.35 49.51
N GLU A 483 38.47 56.52 50.06
CA GLU A 483 38.05 57.82 49.53
C GLU A 483 38.54 58.05 48.09
N ASN A 484 39.82 57.76 47.84
CA ASN A 484 40.41 57.89 46.51
C ASN A 484 39.72 56.96 45.51
N ALA A 485 39.44 55.72 45.91
CA ALA A 485 38.76 54.75 45.06
C ALA A 485 37.30 55.18 44.76
N ILE A 486 36.58 55.77 45.72
CA ILE A 486 35.24 56.35 45.51
C ILE A 486 35.29 57.54 44.53
N ARG A 487 36.27 58.46 44.68
CA ARG A 487 36.44 59.61 43.78
C ARG A 487 36.76 59.15 42.36
N HIS A 488 37.73 58.25 42.21
CA HIS A 488 38.08 57.68 40.91
C HIS A 488 36.90 57.02 40.21
N LEU A 489 36.00 56.36 40.96
CA LEU A 489 34.82 55.72 40.39
C LEU A 489 33.71 56.71 40.03
N LYS A 490 33.58 57.83 40.76
CA LYS A 490 32.67 58.95 40.42
C LYS A 490 33.13 59.69 39.16
N ASP A 491 34.43 59.96 39.05
CA ASP A 491 35.00 60.76 37.97
C ASP A 491 35.36 59.91 36.74
N HIS A 492 35.15 58.58 36.79
CA HIS A 492 35.54 57.68 35.71
C HIS A 492 34.66 57.90 34.46
N PRO A 493 35.23 58.36 33.32
CA PRO A 493 34.49 58.58 32.07
C PRO A 493 33.79 57.32 31.55
N SER A 494 34.27 56.16 31.99
CA SER A 494 33.85 54.86 31.50
C SER A 494 32.52 54.39 32.13
N ARG A 495 32.00 55.01 33.20
CA ARG A 495 30.71 54.58 33.79
C ARG A 495 29.52 54.82 32.88
N ASP A 496 29.39 56.01 32.32
CA ASP A 496 28.30 56.33 31.38
C ASP A 496 28.47 55.61 30.05
N LYS A 497 29.73 55.41 29.63
CA LYS A 497 30.08 54.56 28.48
C LYS A 497 29.65 53.10 28.71
N MET A 498 29.88 52.54 29.90
CA MET A 498 29.44 51.20 30.31
C MET A 498 27.91 51.09 30.25
N LYS A 499 27.19 52.00 30.91
CA LYS A 499 25.72 52.01 30.89
C LYS A 499 25.18 52.12 29.46
N LYS A 500 25.79 52.94 28.61
CA LYS A 500 25.41 53.08 27.20
C LYS A 500 25.61 51.78 26.41
N ILE A 501 26.76 51.11 26.59
CA ILE A 501 27.06 49.81 25.97
C ILE A 501 26.04 48.76 26.44
N PHE A 502 25.82 48.61 27.74
CA PHE A 502 24.88 47.62 28.27
C PHE A 502 23.43 47.89 27.89
N ARG A 503 23.00 49.16 27.80
CA ARG A 503 21.68 49.53 27.26
C ARG A 503 21.55 49.12 25.80
N LYS A 504 22.55 49.41 24.97
CA LYS A 504 22.57 49.01 23.55
C LYS A 504 22.52 47.49 23.41
N THR A 505 23.30 46.77 24.21
CA THR A 505 23.30 45.31 24.28
C THR A 505 21.94 44.76 24.73
N LEU A 506 21.29 45.38 25.71
CA LEU A 506 19.96 44.98 26.19
C LEU A 506 18.90 45.13 25.10
N GLU A 507 18.88 46.27 24.41
CA GLU A 507 17.93 46.50 23.30
C GLU A 507 18.16 45.53 22.15
N GLU A 508 19.42 45.27 21.82
CA GLU A 508 19.79 44.27 20.81
C GLU A 508 19.31 42.86 21.19
N ILE A 509 19.50 42.43 22.45
CA ILE A 509 19.01 41.15 22.96
C ILE A 509 17.48 41.08 22.86
N LYS A 510 16.76 42.13 23.27
CA LYS A 510 15.29 42.18 23.19
C LYS A 510 14.81 42.02 21.74
N ILE A 511 15.46 42.67 20.78
CA ILE A 511 15.16 42.53 19.36
C ILE A 511 15.39 41.07 18.91
N GLN A 512 16.50 40.45 19.28
CA GLN A 512 16.84 39.09 18.88
C GLN A 512 15.86 38.03 19.43
N ILE A 513 15.35 38.20 20.64
CA ILE A 513 14.42 37.23 21.25
C ILE A 513 12.96 37.48 20.88
N LYS A 514 12.63 38.66 20.32
CA LYS A 514 11.26 39.02 19.94
C LYS A 514 10.71 38.00 18.94
N GLU A 515 9.53 37.48 19.25
CA GLU A 515 8.78 36.67 18.29
C GLU A 515 8.20 37.57 17.20
N PRO A 516 8.27 37.14 15.93
CA PRO A 516 7.66 37.90 14.86
C PRO A 516 6.15 37.85 15.01
N GLU A 517 5.54 38.99 14.78
CA GLU A 517 4.12 39.05 14.47
C GLU A 517 3.88 38.42 13.09
N PRO A 518 2.73 37.76 12.87
CA PRO A 518 2.40 37.23 11.56
C PRO A 518 2.26 38.39 10.56
N ASN A 519 3.01 38.33 9.46
CA ASN A 519 2.89 39.29 8.36
C ASN A 519 1.53 39.22 7.69
N TRP A 520 0.83 38.10 7.86
CA TRP A 520 -0.52 37.88 7.34
C TRP A 520 -1.24 36.88 8.24
N ARG A 521 -2.50 37.18 8.56
CA ARG A 521 -3.38 36.37 9.39
C ARG A 521 -4.76 36.35 8.73
N LYS A 522 -5.38 35.18 8.63
CA LYS A 522 -6.76 35.07 8.15
C LYS A 522 -7.51 33.95 8.85
N ASN A 523 -8.77 34.22 9.18
CA ASN A 523 -9.67 33.22 9.72
C ASN A 523 -10.39 32.51 8.57
N TYR A 524 -10.62 31.21 8.71
CA TYR A 524 -11.39 30.41 7.78
C TYR A 524 -12.22 29.38 8.54
N ARG A 525 -13.36 28.99 7.98
CA ARG A 525 -14.16 27.88 8.49
C ARG A 525 -13.65 26.58 7.89
N ASN A 526 -13.25 25.67 8.76
CA ASN A 526 -12.81 24.33 8.43
C ASN A 526 -13.99 23.38 8.49
N TYR A 527 -14.45 22.92 7.35
CA TYR A 527 -15.58 22.01 7.24
C TYR A 527 -15.16 20.56 7.57
N PRO A 528 -16.10 19.72 8.04
CA PRO A 528 -15.85 18.29 8.23
C PRO A 528 -15.41 17.62 6.93
N GLU A 529 -14.54 16.61 7.04
CA GLU A 529 -14.14 15.81 5.86
C GLU A 529 -15.32 14.97 5.33
N PRO A 530 -15.35 14.66 4.02
CA PRO A 530 -16.34 13.76 3.45
C PRO A 530 -16.34 12.39 4.17
N GLY A 531 -17.49 12.01 4.73
CA GLY A 531 -17.65 10.78 5.52
C GLY A 531 -17.59 10.97 7.05
N GLN A 532 -17.32 12.18 7.53
CA GLN A 532 -17.56 12.55 8.93
C GLN A 532 -19.05 12.87 9.15
N SER A 533 -19.52 12.72 10.39
CA SER A 533 -20.93 12.94 10.72
C SER A 533 -21.40 14.32 10.22
N PRO A 534 -22.52 14.42 9.48
CA PRO A 534 -23.05 15.69 8.99
C PRO A 534 -23.46 16.65 10.11
N SER A 535 -23.56 16.16 11.36
CA SER A 535 -23.83 16.97 12.55
C SER A 535 -22.61 17.73 13.10
N LYS A 536 -21.40 17.51 12.57
CA LYS A 536 -20.20 18.18 13.06
C LYS A 536 -20.13 19.61 12.51
N GLU A 537 -20.23 20.60 13.38
CA GLU A 537 -20.21 22.01 12.95
C GLU A 537 -18.84 22.41 12.36
N PRO A 538 -18.81 23.35 11.39
CA PRO A 538 -17.56 23.90 10.88
C PRO A 538 -16.77 24.60 11.99
N GLU A 539 -15.49 24.26 12.13
CA GLU A 539 -14.61 24.86 13.13
C GLU A 539 -13.99 26.15 12.57
N GLU A 540 -14.01 27.25 13.33
CA GLU A 540 -13.20 28.41 12.97
C GLU A 540 -11.71 28.14 13.24
N LYS A 541 -10.89 28.28 12.20
CA LYS A 541 -9.44 28.15 12.28
C LYS A 541 -8.77 29.41 11.78
N THR A 542 -7.67 29.79 12.43
CA THR A 542 -6.81 30.87 11.97
C THR A 542 -5.59 30.27 11.28
N ILE A 543 -5.25 30.82 10.12
CA ILE A 543 -3.99 30.56 9.45
C ILE A 543 -3.10 31.81 9.50
N GLU A 544 -1.85 31.60 9.90
CA GLU A 544 -0.86 32.65 10.08
C GLU A 544 0.36 32.40 9.20
N LYS A 545 0.86 33.45 8.57
CA LYS A 545 2.02 33.44 7.68
C LYS A 545 3.10 34.37 8.24
N TYR A 546 4.30 33.81 8.37
CA TYR A 546 5.47 34.46 8.94
C TYR A 546 6.52 34.58 7.82
N VAL A 547 6.73 35.81 7.34
CA VAL A 547 7.74 36.10 6.32
C VAL A 547 8.79 36.98 6.97
N ILE A 548 10.00 36.47 7.06
CA ILE A 548 11.15 37.23 7.56
C ILE A 548 11.94 37.71 6.35
N PRO A 549 11.95 39.03 6.06
CA PRO A 549 12.78 39.57 5.00
C PRO A 549 14.28 39.30 5.25
N PRO A 550 15.14 39.33 4.22
CA PRO A 550 16.58 39.29 4.39
C PRO A 550 17.04 40.29 5.46
N GLN A 551 17.95 39.86 6.34
CA GLN A 551 18.57 40.72 7.36
C GLN A 551 17.59 41.41 8.33
N LYS A 552 16.34 40.95 8.41
CA LYS A 552 15.34 41.41 9.40
C LYS A 552 14.97 40.32 10.41
N GLY A 553 15.66 39.18 10.35
CA GLY A 553 15.40 38.02 11.19
C GLY A 553 15.89 38.16 12.61
N THR A 554 15.12 37.54 13.49
CA THR A 554 15.40 37.39 14.91
C THR A 554 15.48 35.90 15.23
N ILE A 555 16.16 35.54 16.32
CA ILE A 555 16.19 34.17 16.83
C ILE A 555 14.76 33.67 17.11
N GLY A 556 13.91 34.54 17.69
CA GLY A 556 12.50 34.26 17.90
C GLY A 556 11.76 33.91 16.61
N GLY A 557 12.05 34.62 15.52
CA GLY A 557 11.41 34.37 14.23
C GLY A 557 11.86 33.10 13.54
N ILE A 558 13.17 32.84 13.52
CA ILE A 558 13.68 31.58 12.96
C ILE A 558 13.17 30.38 13.76
N ALA A 559 13.09 30.48 15.09
CA ALA A 559 12.52 29.43 15.92
C ALA A 559 11.05 29.13 15.55
N LYS A 560 10.24 30.16 15.27
CA LYS A 560 8.83 30.01 14.89
C LYS A 560 8.67 29.33 13.52
N ILE A 561 9.47 29.73 12.54
CA ILE A 561 9.51 29.10 11.20
C ILE A 561 9.90 27.63 11.30
N LEU A 562 10.97 27.30 12.03
CA LEU A 562 11.42 25.92 12.19
C LEU A 562 10.40 25.05 12.93
N LYS A 563 9.70 25.60 13.94
CA LYS A 563 8.61 24.90 14.64
C LYS A 563 7.48 24.52 13.66
N LYS A 564 7.06 25.46 12.80
CA LYS A 564 6.00 25.21 11.80
C LYS A 564 6.45 24.20 10.74
N THR A 565 7.68 24.35 10.25
CA THR A 565 8.30 23.43 9.28
C THR A 565 8.35 22.00 9.84
N LYS A 566 8.75 21.82 11.11
CA LYS A 566 8.72 20.53 11.80
C LYS A 566 7.32 19.92 11.83
N SER A 567 6.28 20.72 12.10
CA SER A 567 4.88 20.25 12.10
C SER A 567 4.45 19.77 10.72
N ASN A 568 4.74 20.56 9.68
CA ASN A 568 4.37 20.22 8.30
C ASN A 568 5.09 18.94 7.82
N LEU A 569 6.36 18.74 8.18
CA LEU A 569 7.09 17.50 7.90
C LEU A 569 6.49 16.28 8.63
N GLY A 570 5.90 16.48 9.82
CA GLY A 570 5.15 15.45 10.52
C GLY A 570 3.95 14.98 9.70
N ASN A 571 3.15 15.91 9.19
CA ASN A 571 1.98 15.62 8.36
C ASN A 571 2.37 14.93 7.04
N LEU A 572 3.48 15.34 6.41
CA LEU A 572 4.01 14.67 5.21
C LEU A 572 4.40 13.22 5.49
N GLY A 573 4.99 12.93 6.64
CA GLY A 573 5.30 11.55 7.04
C GLY A 573 4.06 10.68 7.22
N GLU A 574 2.94 11.24 7.70
CA GLU A 574 1.66 10.51 7.79
C GLU A 574 1.04 10.25 6.42
N ILE A 575 1.14 11.21 5.49
CA ILE A 575 0.69 11.05 4.11
C ILE A 575 1.50 9.95 3.42
N ASP A 576 2.82 9.95 3.57
CA ASP A 576 3.72 8.94 3.01
C ASP A 576 3.35 7.53 3.50
N LYS A 577 3.08 7.36 4.81
CA LYS A 577 2.57 6.09 5.38
C LYS A 577 1.25 5.64 4.75
N LYS A 578 0.33 6.57 4.50
CA LYS A 578 -0.94 6.27 3.83
C LYS A 578 -0.72 5.86 2.36
N ILE A 579 0.22 6.51 1.67
CA ILE A 579 0.62 6.17 0.29
C ILE A 579 1.28 4.79 0.26
N ASP A 580 2.22 4.49 1.14
CA ASP A 580 2.90 3.19 1.21
C ASP A 580 1.91 2.05 1.50
N LYS A 581 0.97 2.26 2.43
CA LYS A 581 -0.12 1.29 2.68
C LYS A 581 -0.98 1.06 1.44
N LYS A 582 -1.22 2.08 0.62
CA LYS A 582 -1.91 1.92 -0.66
C LYS A 582 -1.01 1.21 -1.68
N LYS A 583 0.28 1.58 -1.81
CA LYS A 583 1.27 0.92 -2.70
C LYS A 583 1.42 -0.57 -2.41
N LYS A 584 1.52 -0.98 -1.15
CA LYS A 584 1.54 -2.41 -0.75
C LYS A 584 0.26 -3.16 -1.13
N LYS A 585 -0.88 -2.47 -1.22
CA LYS A 585 -2.07 -3.06 -1.83
C LYS A 585 -1.89 -3.24 -3.34
N LEU A 586 -1.19 -2.33 -4.03
CA LEU A 586 -0.89 -2.36 -5.48
C LEU A 586 0.13 -3.39 -5.90
N GLU A 587 1.12 -3.69 -5.07
CA GLU A 587 2.07 -4.77 -5.35
C GLU A 587 1.35 -6.13 -5.46
N LYS A 588 0.18 -6.26 -4.83
CA LYS A 588 -0.73 -7.42 -5.05
C LYS A 588 -1.49 -7.37 -6.38
N PHE A 589 -1.43 -6.25 -7.10
CA PHE A 589 -2.00 -6.04 -8.45
C PHE A 589 -0.93 -6.05 -9.55
N GLU A 590 0.35 -6.31 -9.25
CA GLU A 590 1.35 -6.48 -10.32
C GLU A 590 0.86 -7.53 -11.32
N ILE A 591 0.98 -7.20 -12.61
CA ILE A 591 0.78 -8.15 -13.72
C ILE A 591 1.59 -9.39 -13.36
N ASP A 592 0.89 -10.51 -13.21
CA ASP A 592 1.49 -11.77 -12.80
C ASP A 592 2.74 -12.02 -13.65
N LYS A 593 3.90 -12.29 -13.02
CA LYS A 593 5.17 -12.52 -13.73
C LYS A 593 5.03 -13.60 -14.80
N SER A 594 4.07 -14.50 -14.61
CA SER A 594 3.71 -15.53 -15.57
C SER A 594 3.13 -14.95 -16.86
N ILE A 595 2.23 -13.94 -16.79
CA ILE A 595 1.67 -13.24 -17.96
C ILE A 595 2.79 -12.55 -18.75
N LYS A 596 3.75 -11.90 -18.07
CA LYS A 596 4.90 -11.26 -18.73
C LYS A 596 5.78 -12.26 -19.49
N ARG A 597 5.92 -13.49 -18.98
CA ARG A 597 6.67 -14.55 -19.66
C ARG A 597 5.93 -15.03 -20.91
N TYR A 598 4.61 -15.23 -20.82
CA TYR A 598 3.78 -15.68 -21.95
C TYR A 598 3.58 -14.63 -23.06
N ILE A 599 3.60 -13.33 -22.74
CA ILE A 599 3.53 -12.25 -23.77
C ILE A 599 4.82 -12.20 -24.61
N GLY A 600 5.97 -12.63 -24.06
CA GLY A 600 7.26 -12.63 -24.76
C GLY A 600 7.58 -13.91 -25.53
N GLU A 601 6.80 -14.98 -25.37
CA GLU A 601 6.93 -16.22 -26.12
C GLU A 601 5.94 -16.17 -27.28
N GLU A 602 6.42 -16.19 -28.54
CA GLU A 602 5.54 -16.32 -29.70
C GLU A 602 4.66 -17.56 -29.49
N PRO A 603 3.33 -17.40 -29.42
CA PRO A 603 2.47 -18.52 -29.15
C PRO A 603 2.50 -19.43 -30.39
N SER A 604 2.85 -20.70 -30.18
CA SER A 604 3.04 -21.73 -31.21
C SER A 604 1.72 -22.19 -31.86
N PHE A 605 0.91 -21.25 -32.33
CA PHE A 605 -0.31 -21.48 -33.13
C PHE A 605 -0.07 -21.41 -34.64
N SER A 606 1.19 -21.32 -35.08
CA SER A 606 1.59 -21.22 -36.49
C SER A 606 1.16 -22.40 -37.39
N ASN A 607 0.53 -23.44 -36.84
CA ASN A 607 0.18 -24.67 -37.56
C ASN A 607 -1.32 -24.89 -37.85
N LEU A 608 -2.22 -23.93 -37.59
CA LEU A 608 -3.66 -24.07 -37.87
C LEU A 608 -4.21 -22.98 -38.81
N SER A 609 -3.63 -22.89 -40.01
CA SER A 609 -4.14 -22.01 -41.07
C SER A 609 -5.58 -22.39 -41.47
N GLY A 610 -6.54 -21.46 -41.34
CA GLY A 610 -7.93 -21.63 -41.80
C GLY A 610 -8.98 -21.91 -40.72
N ILE A 611 -8.61 -21.94 -39.43
CA ILE A 611 -9.54 -22.14 -38.30
C ILE A 611 -9.72 -20.84 -37.52
N SER A 612 -10.97 -20.46 -37.19
CA SER A 612 -11.28 -19.28 -36.36
C SER A 612 -10.69 -19.39 -34.95
N ARG A 613 -10.32 -18.28 -34.31
CA ARG A 613 -9.79 -18.24 -32.93
C ARG A 613 -10.66 -19.01 -31.93
N GLU A 614 -11.97 -18.80 -31.97
CA GLU A 614 -12.95 -19.52 -31.12
C GLU A 614 -12.79 -21.04 -31.28
N LYS A 615 -12.84 -21.53 -32.52
CA LYS A 615 -12.70 -22.96 -32.84
C LYS A 615 -11.31 -23.52 -32.49
N CYS A 616 -10.24 -22.71 -32.57
CA CYS A 616 -8.92 -23.12 -32.07
C CYS A 616 -8.91 -23.29 -30.55
N TYR A 617 -9.51 -22.35 -29.82
CA TYR A 617 -9.59 -22.40 -28.34
C TYR A 617 -10.49 -23.52 -27.83
N GLU A 618 -11.52 -23.90 -28.58
CA GLU A 618 -12.30 -25.10 -28.28
C GLU A 618 -11.47 -26.40 -28.37
N ILE A 619 -10.42 -26.41 -29.19
CA ILE A 619 -9.60 -27.60 -29.48
C ILE A 619 -8.36 -27.63 -28.59
N VAL A 620 -7.66 -26.51 -28.49
CA VAL A 620 -6.45 -26.30 -27.69
C VAL A 620 -6.62 -25.03 -26.86
N PRO A 621 -7.37 -25.08 -25.75
CA PRO A 621 -7.56 -23.91 -24.91
C PRO A 621 -6.25 -23.51 -24.19
N PRO A 622 -6.13 -22.23 -23.80
CA PRO A 622 -4.93 -21.70 -23.17
C PRO A 622 -4.67 -22.36 -21.82
N ILE A 623 -3.40 -22.61 -21.49
CA ILE A 623 -3.03 -23.26 -20.22
C ILE A 623 -3.33 -22.31 -19.04
N PRO A 624 -4.05 -22.75 -17.99
CA PRO A 624 -4.27 -21.94 -16.81
C PRO A 624 -2.99 -21.59 -16.06
N LEU A 625 -2.88 -20.36 -15.55
CA LEU A 625 -1.77 -19.92 -14.69
C LEU A 625 -1.90 -20.47 -13.27
N LYS A 626 -3.12 -20.73 -12.82
CA LYS A 626 -3.42 -21.34 -11.53
C LYS A 626 -4.09 -22.69 -11.72
N LEU A 627 -3.59 -23.69 -10.99
CA LEU A 627 -4.12 -25.06 -11.03
C LEU A 627 -5.54 -25.17 -10.46
N ASP A 628 -5.94 -24.23 -9.59
CA ASP A 628 -7.30 -24.13 -9.04
C ASP A 628 -7.90 -22.76 -9.42
N PRO A 629 -9.09 -22.70 -10.07
CA PRO A 629 -9.93 -23.84 -10.50
C PRO A 629 -9.47 -24.57 -11.76
N GLY A 630 -8.39 -24.10 -12.42
CA GLY A 630 -7.86 -24.73 -13.64
C GLY A 630 -8.80 -24.57 -14.84
N ILE A 631 -9.55 -23.47 -14.89
CA ILE A 631 -10.50 -23.16 -15.94
C ILE A 631 -9.81 -22.26 -16.95
N THR A 632 -10.03 -22.51 -18.23
CA THR A 632 -9.50 -21.74 -19.36
C THR A 632 -10.53 -20.72 -19.83
N VAL A 633 -10.09 -19.58 -20.35
CA VAL A 633 -10.96 -18.45 -20.73
C VAL A 633 -10.75 -18.12 -22.21
N TYR A 634 -11.85 -17.85 -22.88
CA TYR A 634 -11.94 -17.18 -24.16
C TYR A 634 -12.93 -16.02 -23.99
N HIS A 635 -12.54 -14.80 -24.38
CA HIS A 635 -13.47 -13.68 -24.41
C HIS A 635 -13.51 -13.06 -25.81
N GLU A 636 -14.66 -12.50 -26.17
CA GLU A 636 -14.80 -11.62 -27.32
C GLU A 636 -15.03 -10.19 -26.81
N LEU A 637 -13.98 -9.37 -26.87
CA LEU A 637 -14.02 -7.99 -26.44
C LEU A 637 -13.96 -7.06 -27.65
N ASN A 638 -15.04 -6.34 -27.92
CA ASN A 638 -15.09 -5.35 -28.99
C ASN A 638 -15.31 -3.95 -28.43
N ILE A 639 -14.20 -3.27 -28.11
CA ILE A 639 -14.23 -1.86 -27.65
C ILE A 639 -14.45 -0.96 -28.87
N LYS A 640 -15.67 -0.42 -28.98
CA LYS A 640 -16.08 0.49 -30.05
C LYS A 640 -15.47 1.87 -29.89
N GLU A 641 -15.46 2.39 -28.66
CA GLU A 641 -15.08 3.77 -28.40
C GLU A 641 -14.43 3.90 -27.02
N VAL A 642 -13.35 4.69 -26.97
CA VAL A 642 -12.76 5.23 -25.74
C VAL A 642 -12.89 6.75 -25.83
N SER A 643 -13.54 7.37 -24.84
CA SER A 643 -13.71 8.84 -24.81
C SER A 643 -13.21 9.44 -23.49
N TYR A 644 -12.74 10.68 -23.60
CA TYR A 644 -12.25 11.51 -22.50
C TYR A 644 -12.99 12.83 -22.50
N ASP A 645 -14.19 12.84 -21.93
CA ASP A 645 -15.04 14.03 -21.98
C ASP A 645 -14.65 14.95 -20.81
N ARG A 646 -14.22 16.18 -21.09
CA ARG A 646 -13.72 17.08 -20.04
C ARG A 646 -14.89 17.76 -19.29
N GLU A 647 -14.88 17.69 -17.97
CA GLU A 647 -15.99 18.13 -17.09
C GLU A 647 -15.62 19.30 -16.15
N ASP A 648 -14.36 19.78 -16.13
CA ASP A 648 -13.98 20.98 -15.34
C ASP A 648 -14.36 22.30 -16.04
N PRO A 649 -14.54 23.42 -15.32
CA PRO A 649 -15.06 24.67 -15.88
C PRO A 649 -14.36 25.17 -17.15
N LEU A 650 -13.02 25.17 -17.20
CA LEU A 650 -12.30 25.55 -18.43
C LEU A 650 -12.42 24.48 -19.52
N GLY A 651 -12.51 23.22 -19.14
CA GLY A 651 -12.73 22.12 -20.06
C GLY A 651 -14.09 22.13 -20.76
N LEU A 652 -15.13 22.61 -20.08
CA LEU A 652 -16.46 22.82 -20.66
C LEU A 652 -16.47 23.94 -21.70
N VAL A 653 -15.53 24.89 -21.62
CA VAL A 653 -15.38 25.97 -22.60
C VAL A 653 -14.53 25.52 -23.80
N HIS A 654 -13.43 24.80 -23.55
CA HIS A 654 -12.56 24.30 -24.60
C HIS A 654 -11.78 23.07 -24.09
N GLU A 655 -11.84 21.95 -24.82
CA GLU A 655 -11.20 20.69 -24.40
C GLU A 655 -9.69 20.84 -24.16
N SER A 656 -9.00 21.57 -25.04
CA SER A 656 -7.56 21.88 -24.94
C SER A 656 -7.21 23.06 -24.01
N ALA A 657 -8.16 23.59 -23.23
CA ALA A 657 -7.86 24.67 -22.29
C ALA A 657 -6.79 24.24 -21.27
N PRO A 658 -6.05 25.16 -20.63
CA PRO A 658 -5.26 24.79 -19.46
C PRO A 658 -6.15 24.23 -18.35
N PRO A 659 -5.58 23.51 -17.36
CA PRO A 659 -6.33 23.10 -16.18
C PRO A 659 -6.95 24.30 -15.46
N THR A 660 -8.16 24.12 -14.95
CA THR A 660 -8.92 25.17 -14.26
C THR A 660 -8.14 25.66 -13.03
N PRO A 661 -7.78 26.96 -12.94
CA PRO A 661 -7.13 27.50 -11.75
C PRO A 661 -8.17 27.81 -10.67
N ILE A 662 -7.99 27.24 -9.48
CA ILE A 662 -8.71 27.61 -8.26
C ILE A 662 -7.77 28.41 -7.37
N TYR A 663 -8.10 29.68 -7.16
CA TYR A 663 -7.38 30.51 -6.20
C TYR A 663 -7.85 30.24 -4.77
N LEU A 664 -6.98 29.61 -3.98
CA LEU A 664 -7.13 29.40 -2.55
C LEU A 664 -6.60 30.62 -1.79
N TRP A 665 -7.46 31.63 -1.67
CA TRP A 665 -7.17 32.92 -1.03
C TRP A 665 -6.65 32.83 0.42
N PHE A 666 -6.94 31.73 1.14
CA PHE A 666 -6.51 31.53 2.53
C PHE A 666 -5.10 30.94 2.65
N ILE A 667 -4.50 30.48 1.56
CA ILE A 667 -3.08 30.11 1.49
C ILE A 667 -2.34 30.83 0.37
N ASP A 668 -2.97 31.85 -0.23
CA ASP A 668 -2.39 32.71 -1.27
C ASP A 668 -1.90 31.88 -2.47
N THR A 669 -2.57 30.76 -2.78
CA THR A 669 -2.10 29.70 -3.68
C THR A 669 -3.11 29.43 -4.78
N ILE A 670 -2.64 29.03 -5.98
CA ILE A 670 -3.50 28.51 -7.05
C ILE A 670 -3.33 26.99 -7.11
N ILE A 671 -4.43 26.25 -7.07
CA ILE A 671 -4.48 24.83 -7.45
C ILE A 671 -5.00 24.76 -8.88
N TYR A 672 -4.28 24.07 -9.75
CA TYR A 672 -4.74 23.75 -11.09
C TYR A 672 -5.39 22.39 -11.04
N TRP A 673 -6.63 22.27 -11.52
CA TRP A 673 -7.35 21.01 -11.57
C TRP A 673 -8.03 20.78 -12.91
N SER A 674 -8.16 19.51 -13.26
CA SER A 674 -8.92 19.07 -14.42
C SER A 674 -9.67 17.79 -14.10
N MET A 675 -10.80 17.61 -14.77
CA MET A 675 -11.65 16.45 -14.57
C MET A 675 -12.12 15.92 -15.91
N TRP A 676 -12.04 14.60 -16.07
CA TRP A 676 -12.53 13.91 -17.26
C TRP A 676 -13.49 12.80 -16.86
N ASN A 677 -14.52 12.63 -17.67
CA ASN A 677 -15.34 11.44 -17.71
C ASN A 677 -14.70 10.48 -18.72
N VAL A 678 -14.04 9.45 -18.20
CA VAL A 678 -13.39 8.44 -19.02
C VAL A 678 -14.40 7.34 -19.28
N LYS A 679 -14.69 7.06 -20.54
CA LYS A 679 -15.69 6.06 -20.94
C LYS A 679 -15.10 5.04 -21.91
N ILE A 680 -15.47 3.78 -21.71
CA ILE A 680 -15.28 2.69 -22.67
C ILE A 680 -16.65 2.15 -23.03
N LYS A 681 -16.99 2.22 -24.32
CA LYS A 681 -18.23 1.64 -24.87
C LYS A 681 -17.91 0.41 -25.71
N PHE A 682 -18.72 -0.63 -25.56
CA PHE A 682 -18.60 -1.83 -26.38
C PHE A 682 -19.54 -1.78 -27.59
N GLY A 683 -19.09 -2.35 -28.70
CA GLY A 683 -19.92 -2.53 -29.89
C GLY A 683 -20.90 -3.70 -29.75
N LYS A 684 -20.56 -4.67 -28.90
CA LYS A 684 -21.35 -5.85 -28.54
C LYS A 684 -21.23 -6.08 -27.02
N PRO A 685 -22.19 -6.79 -26.38
CA PRO A 685 -22.05 -7.22 -25.00
C PRO A 685 -20.73 -7.95 -24.73
N LEU A 686 -20.15 -7.76 -23.54
CA LEU A 686 -18.97 -8.52 -23.13
C LEU A 686 -19.35 -9.99 -23.06
N THR A 687 -18.70 -10.81 -23.88
CA THR A 687 -18.97 -12.25 -23.98
C THR A 687 -17.81 -13.02 -23.39
N GLU A 688 -18.07 -13.79 -22.33
CA GLU A 688 -17.10 -14.68 -21.72
C GLU A 688 -17.49 -16.14 -21.98
N GLU A 689 -16.53 -16.92 -22.42
CA GLU A 689 -16.65 -18.37 -22.55
C GLU A 689 -15.51 -19.04 -21.78
N ILE A 690 -15.88 -19.92 -20.86
CA ILE A 690 -14.93 -20.66 -20.04
C ILE A 690 -14.97 -22.14 -20.36
N PHE A 691 -13.81 -22.80 -20.32
CA PHE A 691 -13.72 -24.24 -20.57
C PHE A 691 -12.98 -24.98 -19.45
N ASP A 692 -13.52 -26.13 -19.07
CA ASP A 692 -12.86 -27.07 -18.16
C ASP A 692 -11.92 -28.00 -18.94
N TYR A 693 -10.68 -27.56 -19.16
CA TYR A 693 -9.72 -28.31 -19.97
C TYR A 693 -9.24 -29.62 -19.32
N LYS A 694 -9.23 -29.69 -17.98
CA LYS A 694 -8.80 -30.89 -17.26
C LYS A 694 -9.77 -32.05 -17.45
N ASN A 695 -11.05 -31.75 -17.66
CA ASN A 695 -12.12 -32.74 -17.71
C ASN A 695 -12.83 -32.71 -19.06
N GLN A 696 -12.15 -33.23 -20.10
CA GLN A 696 -12.66 -33.25 -21.47
C GLN A 696 -13.80 -34.27 -21.63
N THR A 697 -14.75 -34.00 -22.52
CA THR A 697 -16.12 -34.58 -22.39
C THR A 697 -16.60 -35.37 -23.60
N ILE A 698 -16.37 -34.88 -24.82
CA ILE A 698 -16.97 -35.46 -26.02
C ILE A 698 -15.88 -35.74 -27.05
N PRO A 699 -15.62 -37.02 -27.41
CA PRO A 699 -14.77 -37.32 -28.55
C PRO A 699 -15.46 -36.83 -29.82
N LYS A 700 -14.86 -35.84 -30.49
CA LYS A 700 -15.32 -35.29 -31.77
C LYS A 700 -14.16 -35.28 -32.77
N PRO A 701 -14.43 -35.49 -34.06
CA PRO A 701 -13.40 -35.33 -35.07
C PRO A 701 -12.95 -33.85 -35.11
N ILE A 702 -11.65 -33.61 -35.35
CA ILE A 702 -11.04 -32.26 -35.36
C ILE A 702 -11.74 -31.33 -36.38
N THR A 703 -12.09 -31.89 -37.53
CA THR A 703 -12.94 -31.31 -38.58
C THR A 703 -13.97 -32.35 -38.99
N ASP A 704 -15.04 -31.96 -39.66
CA ASP A 704 -16.11 -32.90 -40.05
C ASP A 704 -15.59 -34.05 -40.94
N ASP A 705 -14.44 -33.86 -41.60
CA ASP A 705 -13.77 -34.85 -42.45
C ASP A 705 -12.57 -35.58 -41.77
N SER A 706 -12.25 -35.27 -40.52
CA SER A 706 -11.07 -35.82 -39.84
C SER A 706 -11.33 -37.20 -39.24
N LYS A 707 -10.38 -38.13 -39.45
CA LYS A 707 -10.34 -39.44 -38.75
C LYS A 707 -9.74 -39.34 -37.34
N THR A 708 -9.21 -38.18 -36.96
CA THR A 708 -8.58 -37.93 -35.66
C THR A 708 -9.59 -37.32 -34.72
N TYR A 709 -9.84 -37.98 -33.59
CA TYR A 709 -10.78 -37.52 -32.57
C TYR A 709 -10.04 -36.80 -31.45
N ILE A 710 -10.61 -35.67 -31.03
CA ILE A 710 -10.19 -34.88 -29.87
C ILE A 710 -11.33 -34.82 -28.87
N HIS A 711 -11.02 -34.81 -27.58
CA HIS A 711 -12.05 -34.61 -26.58
C HIS A 711 -12.27 -33.11 -26.38
N LYS A 712 -13.46 -32.62 -26.74
CA LYS A 712 -13.82 -31.22 -26.51
C LYS A 712 -14.06 -30.98 -25.01
N PRO A 713 -13.52 -29.90 -24.43
CA PRO A 713 -13.84 -29.50 -23.07
C PRO A 713 -15.28 -29.00 -22.98
N LEU A 714 -15.85 -28.98 -21.77
CA LEU A 714 -17.18 -28.41 -21.55
C LEU A 714 -17.10 -26.88 -21.62
N PRO A 715 -17.83 -26.22 -22.55
CA PRO A 715 -17.93 -24.77 -22.60
C PRO A 715 -18.98 -24.27 -21.61
N TYR A 716 -18.79 -23.06 -21.13
CA TYR A 716 -19.82 -22.27 -20.47
C TYR A 716 -19.73 -20.82 -20.96
N LYS A 717 -20.66 -20.43 -21.83
CA LYS A 717 -20.69 -19.11 -22.46
C LYS A 717 -21.76 -18.24 -21.84
N ARG A 718 -21.43 -16.97 -21.58
CA ARG A 718 -22.38 -15.98 -21.07
C ARG A 718 -22.06 -14.59 -21.60
N GLU A 719 -23.09 -13.88 -22.04
CA GLU A 719 -23.00 -12.45 -22.32
C GLU A 719 -23.39 -11.62 -21.10
N PHE A 720 -22.70 -10.49 -20.95
CA PHE A 720 -22.96 -9.49 -19.92
C PHE A 720 -23.48 -8.23 -20.57
N GLN A 721 -24.75 -7.90 -20.27
CA GLN A 721 -25.50 -6.76 -20.81
C GLN A 721 -24.94 -5.37 -20.42
N LYS A 722 -23.73 -5.29 -19.85
CA LYS A 722 -23.06 -4.02 -19.53
C LYS A 722 -22.43 -3.46 -20.81
N SER A 723 -23.07 -2.43 -21.38
CA SER A 723 -22.65 -1.79 -22.63
C SER A 723 -21.52 -0.76 -22.47
N GLU A 724 -21.30 -0.27 -21.25
CA GLU A 724 -20.27 0.74 -20.96
C GLU A 724 -19.64 0.61 -19.57
N PHE A 725 -18.39 1.05 -19.47
CA PHE A 725 -17.70 1.32 -18.22
C PHE A 725 -17.30 2.80 -18.21
N SER A 726 -17.53 3.48 -17.09
CA SER A 726 -17.19 4.90 -16.96
C SER A 726 -16.71 5.24 -15.57
N PHE A 727 -15.83 6.24 -15.47
CA PHE A 727 -15.46 6.84 -14.20
C PHE A 727 -14.95 8.27 -14.40
N ARG A 728 -14.98 9.05 -13.31
CA ARG A 728 -14.34 10.38 -13.28
C ARG A 728 -12.87 10.27 -12.89
N LEU A 729 -12.00 10.77 -13.76
CA LEU A 729 -10.58 11.01 -13.52
C LEU A 729 -10.40 12.45 -13.04
N LEU A 730 -9.84 12.64 -11.85
CA LEU A 730 -9.60 13.97 -11.26
C LEU A 730 -8.10 14.18 -11.04
N ALA A 731 -7.55 15.18 -11.71
CA ALA A 731 -6.17 15.62 -11.54
C ALA A 731 -6.12 16.97 -10.83
N PHE A 732 -5.22 17.11 -9.86
CA PHE A 732 -4.89 18.42 -9.29
C PHE A 732 -3.38 18.58 -9.10
N SER A 733 -2.89 19.79 -9.27
CA SER A 733 -1.48 20.15 -9.12
C SER A 733 -1.32 21.57 -8.60
N LEU A 734 -0.24 21.82 -7.86
CA LEU A 734 0.17 23.18 -7.47
C LEU A 734 0.87 23.94 -8.61
N ARG A 735 1.22 23.22 -9.68
CA ARG A 735 1.78 23.78 -10.91
C ARG A 735 0.77 23.62 -12.04
N ASN A 736 0.80 24.57 -12.96
CA ASN A 736 0.09 24.40 -14.21
C ASN A 736 0.67 23.17 -14.95
N PHE A 737 -0.16 22.43 -15.67
CA PHE A 737 0.25 21.27 -16.45
C PHE A 737 -0.40 21.31 -17.84
N ALA A 738 0.30 20.79 -18.84
CA ALA A 738 -0.24 20.64 -20.19
C ALA A 738 -1.22 19.47 -20.26
N ILE A 739 -2.19 19.55 -21.18
CA ILE A 739 -3.15 18.50 -21.44
C ILE A 739 -3.06 18.19 -22.94
N SER A 740 -2.77 16.94 -23.28
CA SER A 740 -2.69 16.45 -24.65
C SER A 740 -3.62 15.26 -24.82
N TYR A 741 -4.13 15.11 -26.04
CA TYR A 741 -5.06 14.04 -26.44
C TYR A 741 -4.43 13.30 -27.62
N GLU A 742 -4.29 11.99 -27.50
CA GLU A 742 -3.78 11.08 -28.54
C GLU A 742 -4.81 10.02 -28.93
#